data_AF-A0AAI9LAI9-F1
#
_entry.id   AF-A0AAI9LAI9-F1
#
_cell.length_a   1.000
_cell.length_b   1.000
_cell.length_c   1.000
_cell.angle_alpha   90.00
_cell.angle_beta   90.00
_cell.angle_gamma   90.00
#
_symmetry.space_group_name_H-M   'P 1'
#
loop_
_entity.id
_entity.type
_entity.pdbx_description
1 polymer ?
#
loop_
_entity_poly.entity_id
_entity_poly.type
_entity_poly.pdbx_seq_one_letter_code
_entity_poly.pdbx_strand_id
1 'polypeptide(L)'
;MKPFTGPHLAALTLAIALVGGLSGVAHADTTHDLYSIMIPYASDEDIRKVSDLFDHFRLDADQRVIFAEVDGDMVEQLKQAGLVVQVDEGETARIREFMASRYKAAEAAASNTQKSFDTLTPSSITNGKHACYRTVEQSFATGEALARTYPNLVQFKSVGKTWVQQQTMSFRNLLVKYLPAAVLREYNLDAFPGEAGNDLKVLVVGNLAKQNDKTPRMAATGSIHAREYQPAELLLRYAEWLLANYGKDPQATWLVDNNQFHFILHANPAGRKMAEQAAPSSGAGWRKNVNFDTAFCAAHAQSSGVDLNRNFPFGWSAKGSGGSDGRACGETFRGAAAASEPETQAIIKYIAGELKNGRYLGGVLPDARPVKDWSAPAPDDYSGLYFDLHSFSRAILWPWGITRPENNNTTHTPNNKSMAVLAQRLAWYNTYSPQQVLSYNVEGTTTDTFYGLLGAPSYTIELGTSFYEPCDKFEKTTYPQNFNAMLYASRILKAPYKLPFGPDTADVKVGAASVEQGMKVKITALIDDSRYKYSKAGQSHVAPPPLPYELNIKAAHAFVDKLPWDVGAQPITLTATSGAFDTTRTLSVAGEIDTSKLAPGRHLIYVRGVNAGSITQNGATEAVSYEGPPSAVFIDVTAKPSVNGGSSGGSSGGSGSSSGAGSGGGGAVDPGIAALFALLGLLGLGGRTIRREKECRVRRQLESVQRMKRRFASSSNDDRLPPA
;
A
#
# COMPACT_ATOMS: atom_id res chain seq x y z
N MET A 1 -14.12 45.11 39.58
CA MET A 1 -15.23 45.45 40.52
C MET A 1 -15.44 44.28 41.48
N LYS A 2 -16.51 44.25 42.30
CA LYS A 2 -16.61 43.38 43.50
C LYS A 2 -16.48 41.85 43.22
N PRO A 3 -15.96 41.06 44.19
CA PRO A 3 -15.67 39.64 44.03
C PRO A 3 -16.82 38.72 44.49
N PHE A 4 -16.63 37.40 44.32
CA PHE A 4 -17.34 36.36 45.06
C PHE A 4 -16.36 35.52 45.90
N THR A 5 -16.86 34.89 46.97
CA THR A 5 -16.08 34.28 48.06
C THR A 5 -16.04 32.74 47.99
N GLY A 6 -15.05 32.13 48.65
CA GLY A 6 -14.92 30.66 48.79
C GLY A 6 -15.92 30.02 49.76
N PRO A 7 -15.66 28.77 50.21
CA PRO A 7 -14.86 28.66 51.43
C PRO A 7 -13.85 27.49 51.55
N HIS A 8 -12.75 27.82 52.24
CA HIS A 8 -11.96 27.06 53.24
C HIS A 8 -11.51 25.58 53.08
N LEU A 9 -10.19 25.47 53.31
CA LEU A 9 -9.38 24.36 53.82
C LEU A 9 -10.03 23.52 54.93
N ALA A 10 -9.63 22.24 55.01
CA ALA A 10 -8.96 21.70 56.19
C ALA A 10 -7.96 20.59 55.78
N ALA A 11 -6.82 20.50 56.46
CA ALA A 11 -5.85 19.41 56.29
C ALA A 11 -5.71 18.63 57.60
N LEU A 12 -5.30 17.35 57.53
CA LEU A 12 -4.96 16.56 58.72
C LEU A 12 -3.66 15.79 58.47
N THR A 13 -2.71 15.92 59.40
CA THR A 13 -1.35 15.38 59.28
C THR A 13 -1.16 14.03 59.99
N LEU A 14 -0.65 13.08 59.22
CA LEU A 14 0.38 12.08 59.57
C LEU A 14 0.48 11.56 61.02
N ALA A 15 0.32 10.24 61.18
CA ALA A 15 0.97 9.45 62.21
C ALA A 15 1.45 8.11 61.60
N ILE A 16 2.57 7.57 62.08
CA ILE A 16 3.28 6.42 61.48
C ILE A 16 3.37 5.25 62.48
N ALA A 17 3.18 4.03 61.99
CA ALA A 17 3.66 2.79 62.62
C ALA A 17 4.13 1.81 61.52
N LEU A 18 5.25 1.10 61.75
CA LEU A 18 5.88 0.20 60.77
C LEU A 18 5.59 -1.28 61.05
N VAL A 19 5.81 -2.09 60.00
CA VAL A 19 6.48 -3.42 59.93
C VAL A 19 5.64 -4.48 59.21
N GLY A 20 6.24 -5.17 58.23
CA GLY A 20 5.69 -6.38 57.59
C GLY A 20 5.66 -6.30 56.06
N GLY A 21 6.83 -6.38 55.40
CA GLY A 21 6.92 -6.19 53.95
C GLY A 21 6.71 -7.46 53.11
N LEU A 22 6.48 -7.26 51.81
CA LEU A 22 7.02 -8.08 50.71
C LEU A 22 6.91 -7.29 49.39
N SER A 23 7.99 -7.26 48.60
CA SER A 23 8.15 -6.35 47.46
C SER A 23 7.53 -6.89 46.16
N GLY A 24 6.22 -6.67 45.97
CA GLY A 24 5.54 -6.92 44.70
C GLY A 24 5.76 -5.77 43.70
N VAL A 25 6.71 -5.91 42.78
CA VAL A 25 6.91 -4.92 41.69
C VAL A 25 5.85 -5.12 40.61
N ALA A 26 4.82 -4.28 40.63
CA ALA A 26 3.82 -4.23 39.57
C ALA A 26 4.51 -3.94 38.22
N HIS A 27 4.33 -4.84 37.25
CA HIS A 27 4.79 -4.59 35.88
C HIS A 27 3.84 -3.59 35.24
N ALA A 28 4.38 -2.43 34.84
CA ALA A 28 3.62 -1.43 34.09
C ALA A 28 3.37 -1.92 32.66
N ASP A 29 2.12 -1.81 32.21
CA ASP A 29 1.73 -2.06 30.82
C ASP A 29 2.17 -0.85 29.97
N THR A 30 3.04 -1.11 28.98
CA THR A 30 3.65 -0.10 28.10
C THR A 30 2.98 -0.03 26.73
N THR A 31 1.77 -0.59 26.58
CA THR A 31 0.99 -0.53 25.33
C THR A 31 0.20 0.77 25.14
N HIS A 32 0.39 1.77 25.99
CA HIS A 32 -0.41 3.02 26.00
C HIS A 32 0.39 4.29 25.69
N ASP A 33 1.71 4.20 25.54
CA ASP A 33 2.61 5.35 25.44
C ASP A 33 2.69 5.93 24.03
N LEU A 34 1.58 6.52 23.55
CA LEU A 34 1.58 7.50 22.46
C LEU A 34 1.18 8.87 23.02
N TYR A 35 1.89 9.92 22.64
CA TYR A 35 1.66 11.30 23.04
C TYR A 35 1.50 12.18 21.79
N SER A 36 0.42 12.97 21.75
CA SER A 36 0.36 14.17 20.91
C SER A 36 1.14 15.26 21.61
N ILE A 37 2.21 15.75 21.01
CA ILE A 37 3.12 16.73 21.62
C ILE A 37 3.18 18.04 20.84
N MET A 38 3.58 19.10 21.54
CA MET A 38 3.86 20.44 21.04
C MET A 38 5.25 20.88 21.50
N ILE A 39 6.07 21.43 20.59
CA ILE A 39 7.44 21.86 20.85
C ILE A 39 7.64 23.29 20.30
N PRO A 40 7.60 24.33 21.15
CA PRO A 40 7.90 25.70 20.72
C PRO A 40 9.35 25.82 20.22
N TYR A 41 9.58 26.51 19.10
CA TYR A 41 10.92 26.62 18.49
C TYR A 41 11.41 28.06 18.33
N ALA A 42 12.66 28.32 18.72
CA ALA A 42 13.27 29.65 18.69
C ALA A 42 14.08 29.89 17.39
N SER A 43 14.56 28.83 16.76
CA SER A 43 15.48 28.92 15.61
C SER A 43 15.31 27.75 14.62
N ASP A 44 15.87 27.90 13.43
CA ASP A 44 16.03 26.81 12.45
C ASP A 44 16.93 25.68 13.00
N GLU A 45 17.73 25.93 14.03
CA GLU A 45 18.53 24.91 14.70
C GLU A 45 17.65 23.97 15.53
N ASP A 46 16.57 24.49 16.10
CA ASP A 46 15.60 23.68 16.86
C ASP A 46 14.75 22.84 15.90
N ILE A 47 14.40 23.39 14.73
CA ILE A 47 13.82 22.60 13.62
C ILE A 47 14.79 21.50 13.17
N ARG A 48 16.10 21.78 13.08
CA ARG A 48 17.13 20.77 12.75
C ARG A 48 17.24 19.67 13.80
N LYS A 49 17.30 20.01 15.10
CA LYS A 49 17.29 19.03 16.20
C LYS A 49 16.09 18.10 16.13
N VAL A 50 14.93 18.59 15.68
CA VAL A 50 13.79 17.72 15.38
C VAL A 50 14.01 16.92 14.09
N SER A 51 14.44 17.51 12.98
CA SER A 51 14.66 16.74 11.73
C SER A 51 15.76 15.66 11.81
N ASP A 52 16.72 15.83 12.72
CA ASP A 52 17.79 14.85 12.99
C ASP A 52 17.27 13.62 13.77
N LEU A 53 16.11 13.74 14.43
CA LEU A 53 15.41 12.69 15.18
C LEU A 53 14.15 12.16 14.45
N PHE A 54 13.52 13.01 13.62
CA PHE A 54 12.25 12.76 12.94
C PHE A 54 12.37 13.10 11.47
N ASP A 55 12.12 12.14 10.59
CA ASP A 55 11.95 12.44 9.17
C ASP A 55 10.62 13.22 8.91
N HIS A 56 9.66 13.15 9.84
CA HIS A 56 8.29 13.67 9.65
C HIS A 56 7.70 14.23 10.97
N PHE A 57 7.07 15.41 10.93
CA PHE A 57 6.39 16.09 12.06
C PHE A 57 5.35 17.12 11.55
N ARG A 58 4.80 18.01 12.39
CA ARG A 58 4.03 19.22 12.02
C ARG A 58 4.73 20.47 12.58
N LEU A 59 4.60 21.62 11.91
CA LEU A 59 5.22 22.90 12.24
C LEU A 59 4.20 23.97 11.88
N ASP A 60 3.75 24.72 12.87
CA ASP A 60 2.93 25.90 12.67
C ASP A 60 3.87 27.11 12.75
N ALA A 61 4.26 27.64 11.58
CA ALA A 61 5.29 28.67 11.48
C ALA A 61 4.83 30.02 12.07
N ASP A 62 3.53 30.31 11.97
CA ASP A 62 2.90 31.52 12.53
C ASP A 62 2.86 31.46 14.06
N GLN A 63 2.52 30.29 14.64
CA GLN A 63 2.52 30.08 16.09
C GLN A 63 3.90 29.74 16.67
N ARG A 64 4.86 29.42 15.81
CA ARG A 64 6.21 28.95 16.15
C ARG A 64 6.24 27.67 17.01
N VAL A 65 5.40 26.69 16.67
CA VAL A 65 5.28 25.41 17.40
C VAL A 65 5.35 24.21 16.44
N ILE A 66 6.21 23.25 16.76
CA ILE A 66 6.21 21.90 16.17
C ILE A 66 5.16 21.05 16.88
N PHE A 67 4.46 20.16 16.17
CA PHE A 67 3.60 19.12 16.76
C PHE A 67 4.00 17.74 16.23
N ALA A 68 3.82 16.67 17.02
CA ALA A 68 4.07 15.30 16.56
C ALA A 68 3.24 14.26 17.34
N GLU A 69 2.96 13.10 16.75
CA GLU A 69 2.47 11.90 17.45
C GLU A 69 3.66 10.96 17.71
N VAL A 70 4.10 10.84 18.96
CA VAL A 70 5.36 10.16 19.33
C VAL A 70 5.16 9.19 20.49
N ASP A 71 6.10 8.27 20.75
CA ASP A 71 6.06 7.44 21.96
C ASP A 71 6.90 8.00 23.12
N GLY A 72 6.72 7.43 24.33
CA GLY A 72 7.32 7.97 25.57
C GLY A 72 8.85 8.06 25.53
N ASP A 73 9.53 7.06 24.95
CA ASP A 73 10.99 7.07 24.77
C ASP A 73 11.44 8.24 23.87
N MET A 74 10.62 8.61 22.89
CA MET A 74 10.88 9.72 21.98
C MET A 74 10.57 11.10 22.62
N VAL A 75 9.60 11.18 23.54
CA VAL A 75 9.39 12.38 24.38
C VAL A 75 10.64 12.70 25.19
N GLU A 76 11.31 11.69 25.75
CA GLU A 76 12.55 11.89 26.52
C GLU A 76 13.76 12.20 25.63
N GLN A 77 13.89 11.60 24.44
CA GLN A 77 14.95 11.95 23.47
C GLN A 77 14.87 13.42 23.05
N LEU A 78 13.66 13.95 22.78
CA LEU A 78 13.45 15.36 22.49
C LEU A 78 13.88 16.29 23.63
N LYS A 79 13.55 15.94 24.88
CA LYS A 79 14.00 16.70 26.06
C LYS A 79 15.53 16.65 26.21
N GLN A 80 16.15 15.50 25.94
CA GLN A 80 17.62 15.34 25.95
C GLN A 80 18.31 16.15 24.84
N ALA A 81 17.66 16.36 23.70
CA ALA A 81 18.10 17.29 22.65
C ALA A 81 17.95 18.79 23.03
N GLY A 82 17.51 19.10 24.26
CA GLY A 82 17.34 20.46 24.79
C GLY A 82 16.05 21.15 24.36
N LEU A 83 15.08 20.41 23.82
CA LEU A 83 13.82 20.96 23.31
C LEU A 83 12.72 20.94 24.38
N VAL A 84 11.89 22.00 24.42
CA VAL A 84 10.78 22.12 25.38
C VAL A 84 9.56 21.36 24.86
N VAL A 85 9.37 20.12 25.32
CA VAL A 85 8.22 19.29 24.95
C VAL A 85 7.04 19.54 25.88
N GLN A 86 5.91 19.96 25.31
CA GLN A 86 4.59 20.03 25.93
C GLN A 86 3.75 18.85 25.41
N VAL A 87 2.82 18.34 26.22
CA VAL A 87 1.87 17.30 25.81
C VAL A 87 0.50 17.95 25.60
N ASP A 88 -0.14 17.72 24.45
CA ASP A 88 -1.57 17.96 24.29
C ASP A 88 -2.30 16.78 24.94
N GLU A 89 -2.58 16.90 26.24
CA GLU A 89 -3.25 15.85 27.02
C GLU A 89 -4.66 15.55 26.49
N GLY A 90 -5.32 16.51 25.83
CA GLY A 90 -6.66 16.34 25.27
C GLY A 90 -6.65 15.46 24.02
N GLU A 91 -5.79 15.79 23.05
CA GLU A 91 -5.62 14.98 21.85
C GLU A 91 -4.94 13.63 22.16
N THR A 92 -4.00 13.60 23.12
CA THR A 92 -3.38 12.38 23.63
C THR A 92 -4.41 11.43 24.24
N ALA A 93 -5.28 11.93 25.14
CA ALA A 93 -6.37 11.14 25.69
C ALA A 93 -7.33 10.64 24.61
N ARG A 94 -7.71 11.51 23.66
CA ARG A 94 -8.60 11.16 22.54
C ARG A 94 -8.04 10.05 21.65
N ILE A 95 -6.75 10.10 21.31
CA ILE A 95 -6.09 9.06 20.50
C ILE A 95 -5.96 7.75 21.31
N ARG A 96 -5.60 7.83 22.60
CA ARG A 96 -5.50 6.64 23.49
C ARG A 96 -6.86 5.95 23.68
N GLU A 97 -7.92 6.71 23.93
CA GLU A 97 -9.29 6.18 24.05
C GLU A 97 -9.75 5.54 22.74
N PHE A 98 -9.49 6.18 21.59
CA PHE A 98 -9.80 5.61 20.28
C PHE A 98 -9.02 4.32 20.01
N MET A 99 -7.72 4.29 20.33
CA MET A 99 -6.91 3.07 20.22
C MET A 99 -7.42 1.96 21.14
N ALA A 100 -7.73 2.25 22.40
CA ALA A 100 -8.32 1.29 23.36
C ALA A 100 -9.69 0.77 22.88
N SER A 101 -10.51 1.60 22.23
CA SER A 101 -11.79 1.18 21.65
C SER A 101 -11.64 0.15 20.52
N ARG A 102 -10.50 0.16 19.81
CA ARG A 102 -10.16 -0.82 18.77
C ARG A 102 -9.42 -2.03 19.32
N TYR A 103 -8.53 -1.85 20.30
CA TYR A 103 -7.84 -2.95 20.99
C TYR A 103 -8.82 -3.91 21.66
N LYS A 104 -9.91 -3.42 22.27
CA LYS A 104 -10.97 -4.26 22.86
C LYS A 104 -11.68 -5.19 21.86
N ALA A 105 -11.54 -4.97 20.55
CA ALA A 105 -12.01 -5.88 19.51
C ALA A 105 -10.94 -6.90 19.05
N ALA A 106 -9.68 -6.71 19.43
CA ALA A 106 -8.53 -7.55 19.08
C ALA A 106 -8.03 -8.42 20.26
N GLU A 107 -8.14 -7.93 21.50
CA GLU A 107 -7.76 -8.66 22.72
C GLU A 107 -8.55 -9.97 22.94
N ALA A 108 -9.69 -10.12 22.27
CA ALA A 108 -10.46 -11.37 22.25
C ALA A 108 -9.74 -12.55 21.56
N ALA A 109 -8.55 -12.35 20.96
CA ALA A 109 -7.92 -13.31 20.04
C ALA A 109 -6.47 -13.76 20.37
N ALA A 110 -5.75 -13.17 21.32
CA ALA A 110 -4.34 -13.54 21.57
C ALA A 110 -3.87 -13.29 23.02
N SER A 111 -3.05 -14.19 23.56
CA SER A 111 -2.39 -13.98 24.86
C SER A 111 -0.99 -14.60 24.98
N ASN A 112 -0.18 -13.93 25.80
CA ASN A 112 0.94 -14.47 26.59
C ASN A 112 2.22 -15.00 25.88
N THR A 113 3.31 -14.22 25.93
CA THR A 113 4.52 -14.55 26.73
C THR A 113 5.52 -13.37 26.77
N GLN A 114 6.47 -13.38 27.73
CA GLN A 114 7.36 -12.25 28.05
C GLN A 114 8.70 -12.73 28.65
N LYS A 115 9.82 -12.05 28.32
CA LYS A 115 11.17 -11.95 28.95
C LYS A 115 12.27 -11.86 27.87
N SER A 116 13.45 -11.25 28.07
CA SER A 116 13.93 -10.27 29.07
C SER A 116 15.22 -9.62 28.51
N PHE A 117 15.58 -8.42 28.95
CA PHE A 117 16.76 -7.70 28.44
C PHE A 117 18.08 -8.20 29.04
N ASP A 118 19.12 -8.33 28.21
CA ASP A 118 20.51 -8.41 28.67
C ASP A 118 21.51 -7.93 27.59
N THR A 119 22.47 -7.09 27.98
CA THR A 119 23.58 -6.51 27.17
C THR A 119 23.24 -5.69 25.90
N LEU A 120 23.98 -4.58 25.68
CA LEU A 120 23.82 -3.68 24.53
C LEU A 120 24.44 -4.26 23.23
N THR A 121 23.76 -5.23 22.63
CA THR A 121 24.01 -5.61 21.24
C THR A 121 23.22 -4.66 20.31
N PRO A 122 23.82 -4.08 19.25
CA PRO A 122 23.13 -3.14 18.33
C PRO A 122 21.80 -3.68 17.79
N SER A 123 20.78 -2.82 17.70
CA SER A 123 19.36 -3.22 17.53
C SER A 123 18.98 -3.59 16.08
N SER A 124 19.55 -4.65 15.51
CA SER A 124 19.45 -4.94 14.08
C SER A 124 18.46 -6.06 13.71
N ILE A 125 18.27 -6.29 12.40
CA ILE A 125 17.60 -7.50 11.91
C ILE A 125 18.56 -8.68 12.00
N THR A 126 19.85 -8.48 11.65
CA THR A 126 20.86 -9.55 11.62
C THR A 126 21.25 -10.13 12.98
N ASN A 127 21.02 -9.41 14.10
CA ASN A 127 21.21 -9.96 15.45
C ASN A 127 19.92 -10.54 16.06
N GLY A 128 18.82 -10.55 15.31
CA GLY A 128 17.54 -11.12 15.72
C GLY A 128 16.62 -10.21 16.54
N LYS A 129 17.07 -9.04 17.00
CA LYS A 129 16.21 -8.14 17.81
C LYS A 129 15.00 -7.61 17.01
N HIS A 130 15.13 -7.50 15.69
CA HIS A 130 14.07 -7.12 14.77
C HIS A 130 13.69 -8.26 13.77
N ALA A 131 13.80 -9.53 14.18
CA ALA A 131 13.63 -10.71 13.32
C ALA A 131 12.26 -10.87 12.61
N CYS A 132 11.24 -10.09 12.98
CA CYS A 132 9.95 -10.07 12.30
C CYS A 132 9.97 -9.38 10.92
N TYR A 133 10.97 -8.52 10.67
CA TYR A 133 11.21 -7.91 9.36
C TYR A 133 12.32 -8.67 8.64
N ARG A 134 12.09 -8.94 7.35
CA ARG A 134 13.07 -9.65 6.52
C ARG A 134 14.20 -8.73 6.06
N THR A 135 15.41 -9.31 5.95
CA THR A 135 16.52 -8.69 5.22
C THR A 135 16.21 -8.60 3.72
N VAL A 136 16.93 -7.78 2.96
CA VAL A 136 16.79 -7.75 1.48
C VAL A 136 16.93 -9.14 0.86
N GLU A 137 17.92 -9.92 1.28
CA GLU A 137 18.13 -11.32 0.87
C GLU A 137 16.91 -12.19 1.18
N GLN A 138 16.33 -12.07 2.37
CA GLN A 138 15.16 -12.85 2.79
C GLN A 138 13.89 -12.41 2.04
N SER A 139 13.67 -11.11 1.84
CA SER A 139 12.58 -10.58 1.01
C SER A 139 12.69 -11.06 -0.44
N PHE A 140 13.91 -11.04 -1.00
CA PHE A 140 14.16 -11.48 -2.38
C PHE A 140 14.01 -12.99 -2.53
N ALA A 141 14.53 -13.79 -1.60
CA ALA A 141 14.33 -15.23 -1.56
C ALA A 141 12.84 -15.61 -1.41
N THR A 142 12.07 -14.83 -0.64
CA THR A 142 10.61 -14.97 -0.55
C THR A 142 9.96 -14.68 -1.92
N GLY A 143 10.31 -13.57 -2.57
CA GLY A 143 9.79 -13.23 -3.91
C GLY A 143 10.08 -14.32 -4.95
N GLU A 144 11.28 -14.90 -4.92
CA GLU A 144 11.70 -16.01 -5.80
C GLU A 144 11.03 -17.34 -5.42
N ALA A 145 10.64 -17.55 -4.16
CA ALA A 145 9.81 -18.68 -3.76
C ALA A 145 8.35 -18.49 -4.23
N LEU A 146 7.74 -17.32 -4.00
CA LEU A 146 6.38 -17.01 -4.45
C LEU A 146 6.23 -17.11 -5.97
N ALA A 147 7.22 -16.64 -6.74
CA ALA A 147 7.22 -16.78 -8.20
C ALA A 147 7.30 -18.24 -8.69
N ARG A 148 7.94 -19.14 -7.92
CA ARG A 148 7.99 -20.58 -8.22
C ARG A 148 6.74 -21.34 -7.77
N THR A 149 6.14 -20.95 -6.64
CA THR A 149 4.91 -21.58 -6.11
C THR A 149 3.66 -21.14 -6.88
N TYR A 150 3.61 -19.90 -7.34
CA TYR A 150 2.44 -19.29 -7.98
C TYR A 150 2.76 -18.69 -9.37
N PRO A 151 3.34 -19.43 -10.33
CA PRO A 151 3.87 -18.88 -11.58
C PRO A 151 2.81 -18.23 -12.50
N ASN A 152 1.53 -18.57 -12.33
CA ASN A 152 0.41 -17.95 -13.06
C ASN A 152 -0.14 -16.68 -12.38
N LEU A 153 0.27 -16.39 -11.14
CA LEU A 153 -0.20 -15.27 -10.33
C LEU A 153 0.91 -14.29 -9.92
N VAL A 154 2.19 -14.63 -10.15
CA VAL A 154 3.36 -13.91 -9.63
C VAL A 154 4.44 -13.75 -10.69
N GLN A 155 5.02 -12.56 -10.77
CA GLN A 155 6.33 -12.35 -11.40
C GLN A 155 7.24 -11.63 -10.40
N PHE A 156 8.46 -12.14 -10.20
CA PHE A 156 9.50 -11.43 -9.46
C PHE A 156 10.67 -11.15 -10.41
N LYS A 157 10.98 -9.86 -10.63
CA LYS A 157 11.88 -9.43 -11.72
C LYS A 157 12.65 -8.16 -11.37
N SER A 158 13.83 -8.01 -11.96
CA SER A 158 14.57 -6.75 -11.96
C SER A 158 13.85 -5.70 -12.81
N VAL A 159 13.84 -4.45 -12.35
CA VAL A 159 13.37 -3.27 -13.08
C VAL A 159 14.49 -2.26 -13.35
N GLY A 160 15.66 -2.44 -12.72
CA GLY A 160 16.85 -1.62 -12.96
C GLY A 160 18.01 -1.97 -12.04
N LYS A 161 19.18 -1.40 -12.33
CA LYS A 161 20.39 -1.51 -11.52
C LYS A 161 20.45 -0.38 -10.49
N THR A 162 20.81 -0.70 -9.25
CA THR A 162 21.24 0.30 -8.25
C THR A 162 22.58 0.94 -8.63
N TRP A 163 22.97 2.01 -7.94
CA TRP A 163 24.27 2.64 -8.07
C TRP A 163 25.42 1.64 -7.84
N VAL A 164 25.29 0.74 -6.86
CA VAL A 164 26.26 -0.33 -6.59
C VAL A 164 26.40 -1.29 -7.78
N GLN A 165 25.28 -1.63 -8.43
CA GLN A 165 25.26 -2.49 -9.63
C GLN A 165 25.86 -1.83 -10.88
N GLN A 166 26.23 -0.55 -10.82
CA GLN A 166 26.92 0.17 -11.91
C GLN A 166 28.42 0.34 -11.65
N GLN A 167 28.92 0.03 -10.46
CA GLN A 167 30.34 0.15 -10.12
C GLN A 167 31.17 -1.03 -10.63
N THR A 168 32.45 -0.80 -10.90
CA THR A 168 33.45 -1.84 -11.23
C THR A 168 34.09 -2.47 -9.98
N MET A 169 33.46 -2.29 -8.82
CA MET A 169 33.95 -2.77 -7.52
C MET A 169 32.77 -3.42 -6.78
N SER A 170 33.00 -4.57 -6.16
CA SER A 170 32.01 -5.22 -5.29
C SER A 170 31.59 -4.31 -4.14
N PHE A 171 30.39 -4.53 -3.58
CA PHE A 171 29.86 -3.66 -2.53
C PHE A 171 30.81 -3.55 -1.31
N ARG A 172 31.35 -4.69 -0.85
CA ARG A 172 32.41 -4.74 0.16
C ARG A 172 33.61 -3.84 -0.18
N ASN A 173 34.10 -3.88 -1.42
CA ASN A 173 35.27 -3.12 -1.83
C ASN A 173 34.98 -1.61 -1.92
N LEU A 174 33.74 -1.22 -2.23
CA LEU A 174 33.29 0.18 -2.13
C LEU A 174 33.28 0.65 -0.67
N LEU A 175 32.71 -0.15 0.25
CA LEU A 175 32.70 0.17 1.68
C LEU A 175 34.13 0.33 2.22
N VAL A 176 35.04 -0.61 1.91
CA VAL A 176 36.45 -0.56 2.31
C VAL A 176 37.21 0.63 1.69
N LYS A 177 36.82 1.11 0.50
CA LYS A 177 37.42 2.28 -0.16
C LYS A 177 36.99 3.61 0.48
N TYR A 178 35.73 3.73 0.91
CA TYR A 178 35.12 5.03 1.26
C TYR A 178 34.79 5.21 2.76
N LEU A 179 34.62 4.14 3.53
CA LEU A 179 34.30 4.24 4.97
C LEU A 179 35.56 4.09 5.84
N PRO A 180 35.72 4.89 6.91
CA PRO A 180 36.83 4.73 7.85
C PRO A 180 36.85 3.37 8.54
N ALA A 181 38.05 2.87 8.85
CA ALA A 181 38.24 1.61 9.59
C ALA A 181 37.57 1.57 10.98
N ALA A 182 37.20 2.73 11.54
CA ALA A 182 36.35 2.79 12.74
C ALA A 182 34.92 2.32 12.44
N VAL A 183 34.29 2.90 11.41
CA VAL A 183 32.94 2.59 10.93
C VAL A 183 32.86 1.14 10.43
N LEU A 184 33.86 0.67 9.69
CA LEU A 184 33.87 -0.69 9.13
C LEU A 184 33.84 -1.80 10.19
N ARG A 185 34.14 -1.51 11.47
CA ARG A 185 34.04 -2.47 12.58
C ARG A 185 32.62 -2.59 13.16
N GLU A 186 31.69 -1.72 12.76
CA GLU A 186 30.26 -1.81 13.11
C GLU A 186 29.52 -2.85 12.25
N TYR A 187 30.13 -3.35 11.17
CA TYR A 187 29.48 -4.17 10.14
C TYR A 187 30.16 -5.52 9.92
N ASN A 188 29.39 -6.53 9.53
CA ASN A 188 29.93 -7.79 9.02
C ASN A 188 30.23 -7.65 7.52
N LEU A 189 31.49 -7.36 7.18
CA LEU A 189 31.91 -7.18 5.78
C LEU A 189 31.80 -8.44 4.91
N ASP A 190 31.59 -9.63 5.50
CA ASP A 190 31.30 -10.87 4.78
C ASP A 190 29.78 -11.08 4.54
N ALA A 191 28.91 -10.31 5.19
CA ALA A 191 27.45 -10.35 5.00
C ALA A 191 26.96 -9.48 3.82
N PHE A 192 27.77 -8.56 3.31
CA PHE A 192 27.45 -7.82 2.09
C PHE A 192 27.69 -8.68 0.85
N PRO A 193 26.77 -8.67 -0.14
CA PRO A 193 26.95 -9.43 -1.37
C PRO A 193 28.11 -8.89 -2.22
N GLY A 194 28.58 -9.76 -3.13
CA GLY A 194 29.47 -9.38 -4.22
C GLY A 194 28.76 -8.59 -5.32
N GLU A 195 29.07 -8.89 -6.58
CA GLU A 195 28.48 -8.19 -7.73
C GLU A 195 27.02 -8.61 -8.06
N ALA A 196 26.49 -9.67 -7.46
CA ALA A 196 25.13 -10.14 -7.71
C ALA A 196 24.18 -9.82 -6.54
N GLY A 197 22.93 -9.46 -6.84
CA GLY A 197 21.85 -9.41 -5.84
C GLY A 197 21.48 -8.03 -5.28
N ASN A 198 22.05 -6.92 -5.78
CA ASN A 198 21.64 -5.56 -5.44
C ASN A 198 20.80 -4.89 -6.55
N ASP A 199 20.15 -5.66 -7.43
CA ASP A 199 19.22 -5.11 -8.42
C ASP A 199 17.97 -4.55 -7.74
N LEU A 200 17.39 -3.49 -8.32
CA LEU A 200 16.07 -3.02 -7.95
C LEU A 200 15.04 -4.02 -8.50
N LYS A 201 14.41 -4.79 -7.62
CA LYS A 201 13.42 -5.82 -7.97
C LYS A 201 11.99 -5.39 -7.63
N VAL A 202 11.04 -5.92 -8.39
CA VAL A 202 9.60 -5.78 -8.14
C VAL A 202 8.93 -7.15 -8.02
N LEU A 203 8.01 -7.27 -7.07
CA LEU A 203 7.05 -8.36 -6.96
C LEU A 203 5.73 -7.94 -7.60
N VAL A 204 5.36 -8.58 -8.70
CA VAL A 204 4.05 -8.40 -9.35
C VAL A 204 3.12 -9.54 -8.90
N VAL A 205 1.92 -9.21 -8.44
CA VAL A 205 0.89 -10.16 -8.02
C VAL A 205 -0.43 -9.89 -8.74
N GLY A 206 -1.12 -10.94 -9.18
CA GLY A 206 -2.43 -10.88 -9.83
C GLY A 206 -2.57 -11.92 -10.94
N ASN A 207 -3.79 -12.26 -11.35
CA ASN A 207 -4.06 -13.35 -12.28
C ASN A 207 -3.62 -13.01 -13.72
N LEU A 208 -2.37 -13.36 -14.04
CA LEU A 208 -1.70 -13.00 -15.29
C LEU A 208 -2.42 -13.51 -16.56
N ALA A 209 -3.31 -14.51 -16.42
CA ALA A 209 -4.12 -15.06 -17.51
C ALA A 209 -5.45 -14.30 -17.75
N LYS A 210 -5.94 -13.50 -16.79
CA LYS A 210 -7.16 -12.67 -16.91
C LYS A 210 -6.85 -11.20 -17.23
N GLN A 211 -5.63 -10.76 -16.92
CA GLN A 211 -5.24 -9.35 -16.96
C GLN A 211 -4.94 -8.81 -18.37
N ASN A 212 -5.06 -7.50 -18.53
CA ASN A 212 -4.86 -6.78 -19.78
C ASN A 212 -4.33 -5.34 -19.54
N ASP A 213 -4.33 -4.52 -20.60
CA ASP A 213 -3.87 -3.12 -20.57
C ASP A 213 -4.71 -2.24 -19.61
N LYS A 214 -5.99 -2.58 -19.41
CA LYS A 214 -6.98 -1.83 -18.61
C LYS A 214 -7.24 -2.41 -17.22
N THR A 215 -6.51 -3.45 -16.82
CA THR A 215 -6.54 -3.95 -15.44
C THR A 215 -6.12 -2.83 -14.47
N PRO A 216 -6.92 -2.48 -13.45
CA PRO A 216 -6.53 -1.54 -12.40
C PRO A 216 -5.24 -1.98 -11.71
N ARG A 217 -4.27 -1.06 -11.54
CA ARG A 217 -2.96 -1.39 -10.95
C ARG A 217 -2.66 -0.59 -9.69
N MET A 218 -2.23 -1.28 -8.63
CA MET A 218 -1.57 -0.64 -7.48
C MET A 218 -0.06 -0.78 -7.66
N ALA A 219 0.65 0.34 -7.77
CA ALA A 219 2.11 0.36 -7.61
C ALA A 219 2.42 0.82 -6.18
N ALA A 220 3.34 0.13 -5.51
CA ALA A 220 3.80 0.56 -4.19
C ALA A 220 5.31 0.42 -4.04
N THR A 221 5.90 1.41 -3.41
CA THR A 221 7.32 1.47 -3.04
C THR A 221 7.45 1.28 -1.53
N GLY A 222 8.44 0.52 -1.09
CA GLY A 222 8.81 0.37 0.32
C GLY A 222 10.30 0.60 0.55
N SER A 223 10.64 1.10 1.74
CA SER A 223 12.01 1.27 2.23
C SER A 223 12.92 1.97 1.20
N ILE A 224 12.44 3.11 0.71
CA ILE A 224 13.22 4.04 -0.12
C ILE A 224 14.20 4.85 0.74
N HIS A 225 13.85 5.14 2.00
CA HIS A 225 14.85 5.36 3.04
C HIS A 225 15.21 4.01 3.70
N ALA A 226 16.49 3.78 3.95
CA ALA A 226 17.00 2.47 4.32
C ALA A 226 16.63 2.01 5.75
N ARG A 227 16.62 2.94 6.72
CA ARG A 227 16.32 2.71 8.15
C ARG A 227 14.88 2.27 8.44
N GLU A 228 13.97 2.41 7.49
CA GLU A 228 12.53 2.20 7.69
C GLU A 228 12.17 0.71 7.60
N TYR A 229 11.94 0.03 8.73
CA TYR A 229 11.83 -1.43 8.75
C TYR A 229 10.47 -1.97 8.28
N GLN A 230 9.38 -1.28 8.59
CA GLN A 230 7.99 -1.70 8.34
C GLN A 230 7.57 -1.78 6.86
N PRO A 231 7.95 -0.84 5.96
CA PRO A 231 7.39 -0.78 4.60
C PRO A 231 7.55 -2.05 3.76
N ALA A 232 8.78 -2.58 3.65
CA ALA A 232 9.08 -3.77 2.86
C ALA A 232 8.29 -5.01 3.34
N GLU A 233 8.17 -5.15 4.66
CA GLU A 233 7.53 -6.29 5.33
C GLU A 233 6.00 -6.23 5.19
N LEU A 234 5.39 -5.05 5.30
CA LEU A 234 3.95 -4.85 5.07
C LEU A 234 3.55 -5.22 3.62
N LEU A 235 4.32 -4.77 2.62
CA LEU A 235 4.04 -5.11 1.21
C LEU A 235 4.18 -6.61 0.95
N LEU A 236 5.22 -7.23 1.48
CA LEU A 236 5.48 -8.65 1.26
C LEU A 236 4.43 -9.53 1.94
N ARG A 237 4.05 -9.23 3.18
CA ARG A 237 2.96 -9.93 3.88
C ARG A 237 1.60 -9.74 3.21
N TYR A 238 1.32 -8.56 2.65
CA TYR A 238 0.10 -8.34 1.88
C TYR A 238 0.06 -9.20 0.60
N ALA A 239 1.18 -9.32 -0.12
CA ALA A 239 1.33 -10.24 -1.25
C ALA A 239 1.18 -11.72 -0.83
N GLU A 240 1.80 -12.12 0.28
CA GLU A 240 1.69 -13.48 0.83
C GLU A 240 0.24 -13.82 1.21
N TRP A 241 -0.49 -12.89 1.83
CA TRP A 241 -1.90 -13.07 2.16
C TRP A 241 -2.78 -13.21 0.90
N LEU A 242 -2.59 -12.35 -0.11
CA LEU A 242 -3.32 -12.44 -1.39
C LEU A 242 -3.15 -13.81 -2.05
N LEU A 243 -1.92 -14.33 -2.06
CA LEU A 243 -1.57 -15.60 -2.72
C LEU A 243 -1.99 -16.82 -1.90
N ALA A 244 -1.76 -16.81 -0.59
CA ALA A 244 -2.11 -17.93 0.29
C ALA A 244 -3.64 -18.14 0.39
N ASN A 245 -4.42 -17.09 0.18
CA ASN A 245 -5.89 -17.12 0.28
C ASN A 245 -6.61 -17.07 -1.07
N TYR A 246 -5.90 -17.00 -2.21
CA TYR A 246 -6.51 -17.10 -3.52
C TYR A 246 -7.28 -18.42 -3.69
N GLY A 247 -8.54 -18.33 -4.14
CA GLY A 247 -9.49 -19.45 -4.22
C GLY A 247 -10.16 -19.86 -2.89
N LYS A 248 -9.71 -19.31 -1.75
CA LYS A 248 -10.18 -19.66 -0.38
C LYS A 248 -10.94 -18.52 0.28
N ASP A 249 -10.39 -17.31 0.23
CA ASP A 249 -11.02 -16.08 0.70
C ASP A 249 -11.63 -15.32 -0.50
N PRO A 250 -12.87 -14.83 -0.40
CA PRO A 250 -13.53 -14.14 -1.50
C PRO A 250 -12.87 -12.79 -1.85
N GLN A 251 -12.33 -12.04 -0.88
CA GLN A 251 -11.62 -10.78 -1.15
C GLN A 251 -10.31 -11.05 -1.87
N ALA A 252 -9.44 -11.91 -1.33
CA ALA A 252 -8.17 -12.27 -1.96
C ALA A 252 -8.39 -12.78 -3.40
N THR A 253 -9.41 -13.61 -3.60
CA THR A 253 -9.74 -14.17 -4.92
C THR A 253 -10.14 -13.10 -5.92
N TRP A 254 -11.12 -12.24 -5.60
CA TRP A 254 -11.57 -11.23 -6.57
C TRP A 254 -10.53 -10.14 -6.81
N LEU A 255 -9.76 -9.76 -5.77
CA LEU A 255 -8.72 -8.74 -5.89
C LEU A 255 -7.56 -9.22 -6.78
N VAL A 256 -7.11 -10.47 -6.64
CA VAL A 256 -6.08 -11.06 -7.52
C VAL A 256 -6.61 -11.25 -8.95
N ASP A 257 -7.88 -11.62 -9.12
CA ASP A 257 -8.48 -11.80 -10.45
C ASP A 257 -8.64 -10.50 -11.25
N ASN A 258 -8.93 -9.39 -10.57
CA ASN A 258 -9.37 -8.14 -11.22
C ASN A 258 -8.35 -6.99 -11.14
N ASN A 259 -7.39 -7.03 -10.22
CA ASN A 259 -6.36 -5.99 -10.07
C ASN A 259 -4.95 -6.57 -10.29
N GLN A 260 -3.97 -5.71 -10.52
CA GLN A 260 -2.54 -6.06 -10.56
C GLN A 260 -1.77 -5.24 -9.50
N PHE A 261 -0.97 -5.91 -8.69
CA PHE A 261 -0.19 -5.30 -7.60
C PHE A 261 1.30 -5.33 -7.97
N HIS A 262 2.02 -4.22 -7.79
CA HIS A 262 3.42 -4.06 -8.20
C HIS A 262 4.22 -3.48 -7.03
N PHE A 263 4.85 -4.33 -6.24
CA PHE A 263 5.53 -3.95 -5.01
C PHE A 263 7.05 -3.93 -5.20
N ILE A 264 7.62 -2.73 -5.20
CA ILE A 264 9.06 -2.51 -5.10
C ILE A 264 9.39 -2.55 -3.61
N LEU A 265 9.63 -3.76 -3.09
CA LEU A 265 9.74 -4.03 -1.64
C LEU A 265 10.85 -3.21 -0.97
N HIS A 266 11.98 -3.06 -1.67
CA HIS A 266 13.14 -2.28 -1.25
C HIS A 266 13.53 -1.38 -2.40
N ALA A 267 13.20 -0.09 -2.35
CA ALA A 267 13.66 0.90 -3.33
C ALA A 267 15.13 1.27 -3.15
N ASN A 268 15.66 1.11 -1.94
CA ASN A 268 17.06 1.36 -1.60
C ASN A 268 17.74 0.10 -1.05
N PRO A 269 17.84 -1.01 -1.82
CA PRO A 269 18.32 -2.28 -1.29
C PRO A 269 19.82 -2.26 -0.94
N ALA A 270 20.57 -1.27 -1.42
CA ALA A 270 21.98 -1.09 -1.08
C ALA A 270 22.16 -0.33 0.26
N GLY A 271 21.51 0.82 0.46
CA GLY A 271 21.49 1.50 1.75
C GLY A 271 20.83 0.65 2.84
N ARG A 272 19.79 -0.11 2.48
CA ARG A 272 19.10 -1.02 3.39
C ARG A 272 20.05 -2.03 4.05
N LYS A 273 21.00 -2.60 3.30
CA LYS A 273 21.99 -3.56 3.83
C LYS A 273 22.99 -2.94 4.82
N MET A 274 23.10 -1.61 4.86
CA MET A 274 23.77 -0.90 5.95
C MET A 274 22.89 -0.92 7.21
N ALA A 275 21.64 -0.43 7.11
CA ALA A 275 20.70 -0.35 8.23
C ALA A 275 20.43 -1.73 8.88
N GLU A 276 20.21 -2.77 8.06
CA GLU A 276 19.91 -4.14 8.53
C GLU A 276 20.99 -4.75 9.43
N GLN A 277 22.23 -4.26 9.35
CA GLN A 277 23.36 -4.69 10.17
C GLN A 277 23.60 -3.76 11.37
N ALA A 278 23.45 -2.45 11.19
CA ALA A 278 23.79 -1.44 12.19
C ALA A 278 22.61 -0.50 12.50
N ALA A 279 21.88 -0.80 13.57
CA ALA A 279 21.16 0.22 14.31
C ALA A 279 22.13 0.85 15.32
N PRO A 280 22.47 2.14 15.20
CA PRO A 280 23.61 2.72 15.91
C PRO A 280 23.33 2.94 17.40
N SER A 281 24.40 2.99 18.20
CA SER A 281 24.35 3.45 19.59
C SER A 281 24.42 4.99 19.72
N SER A 282 24.15 5.73 18.63
CA SER A 282 24.56 7.13 18.48
C SER A 282 23.77 7.98 17.45
N GLY A 283 22.60 7.55 16.95
CA GLY A 283 21.79 8.37 16.04
C GLY A 283 20.62 7.64 15.37
N ALA A 284 20.05 8.22 14.30
CA ALA A 284 18.91 7.66 13.57
C ALA A 284 19.28 6.51 12.58
N GLY A 285 20.56 6.36 12.24
CA GLY A 285 21.05 5.30 11.33
C GLY A 285 20.75 5.54 9.85
N TRP A 286 21.18 4.61 8.99
CA TRP A 286 21.37 4.87 7.55
C TRP A 286 20.06 5.19 6.81
N ARG A 287 19.95 6.39 6.24
CA ARG A 287 18.78 6.87 5.48
C ARG A 287 18.92 6.69 3.97
N LYS A 288 19.98 7.27 3.41
CA LYS A 288 20.17 7.55 1.98
C LYS A 288 20.60 6.32 1.17
N ASN A 289 20.77 6.47 -0.15
CA ASN A 289 21.49 5.45 -0.94
C ASN A 289 22.98 5.41 -0.54
N VAL A 290 23.80 4.62 -1.24
CA VAL A 290 25.24 4.47 -0.95
C VAL A 290 26.13 5.06 -2.04
N ASN A 291 25.68 6.12 -2.72
CA ASN A 291 26.48 6.80 -3.75
C ASN A 291 27.68 7.54 -3.12
N PHE A 292 28.81 6.84 -3.07
CA PHE A 292 30.07 7.35 -2.52
C PHE A 292 30.94 8.09 -3.55
N ASP A 293 30.48 8.27 -4.80
CA ASP A 293 31.28 8.95 -5.84
C ASP A 293 30.82 10.40 -6.03
N THR A 294 29.57 10.62 -6.44
CA THR A 294 29.03 11.98 -6.65
C THR A 294 28.32 12.57 -5.42
N ALA A 295 28.18 11.81 -4.34
CA ALA A 295 27.50 12.22 -3.10
C ALA A 295 28.28 11.87 -1.81
N PHE A 296 29.61 11.82 -1.87
CA PHE A 296 30.45 11.56 -0.70
C PHE A 296 30.40 12.70 0.34
N CYS A 297 30.18 12.37 1.61
CA CYS A 297 30.34 13.32 2.72
C CYS A 297 31.73 13.18 3.36
N ALA A 298 32.65 14.08 3.00
CA ALA A 298 34.02 14.06 3.52
C ALA A 298 34.14 14.37 5.03
N ALA A 299 33.14 15.00 5.65
CA ALA A 299 33.12 15.25 7.09
C ALA A 299 32.68 14.01 7.90
N HIS A 300 31.67 13.29 7.40
CA HIS A 300 31.06 12.13 8.04
C HIS A 300 30.68 11.10 6.95
N ALA A 301 31.56 10.13 6.69
CA ALA A 301 31.36 9.19 5.57
C ALA A 301 30.06 8.37 5.67
N GLN A 302 29.54 8.15 6.88
CA GLN A 302 28.22 7.54 7.15
C GLN A 302 27.03 8.37 6.64
N SER A 303 27.20 9.68 6.46
CA SER A 303 26.20 10.61 5.89
C SER A 303 26.38 10.84 4.39
N SER A 304 27.03 9.91 3.67
CA SER A 304 27.17 9.95 2.21
C SER A 304 25.91 9.48 1.49
N GLY A 305 25.89 9.62 0.17
CA GLY A 305 24.77 9.20 -0.67
C GLY A 305 23.67 10.27 -0.81
N VAL A 306 22.67 9.94 -1.62
CA VAL A 306 21.55 10.79 -2.00
C VAL A 306 20.27 10.31 -1.33
N ASP A 307 19.47 11.25 -0.86
CA ASP A 307 18.09 11.01 -0.45
C ASP A 307 17.24 10.76 -1.70
N LEU A 308 16.89 9.49 -1.93
CA LEU A 308 16.13 9.08 -3.10
C LEU A 308 14.76 9.76 -3.13
N ASN A 309 14.11 10.00 -1.97
CA ASN A 309 12.82 10.70 -1.92
C ASN A 309 12.97 12.24 -1.86
N ARG A 310 14.13 12.76 -2.31
CA ARG A 310 14.33 14.15 -2.75
C ARG A 310 14.92 14.25 -4.17
N ASN A 311 15.08 13.11 -4.87
CA ASN A 311 15.76 13.06 -6.17
C ASN A 311 14.80 12.98 -7.38
N PHE A 312 13.50 12.75 -7.18
CA PHE A 312 12.55 12.62 -8.29
C PHE A 312 12.29 13.97 -8.97
N PRO A 313 11.95 14.02 -10.28
CA PRO A 313 12.02 15.26 -11.04
C PRO A 313 10.90 16.28 -10.79
N PHE A 314 9.73 15.88 -10.28
CA PHE A 314 8.65 16.86 -10.08
C PHE A 314 8.93 17.71 -8.84
N GLY A 315 8.97 19.03 -9.02
CA GLY A 315 9.33 19.98 -7.97
C GLY A 315 10.79 19.90 -7.51
N TRP A 316 11.69 19.18 -8.19
CA TRP A 316 13.12 19.22 -7.83
C TRP A 316 13.72 20.59 -8.13
N SER A 317 14.35 21.26 -7.17
CA SER A 317 15.03 22.53 -7.43
C SER A 317 16.41 22.65 -6.78
N ALA A 318 17.42 22.90 -7.61
CA ALA A 318 18.75 23.33 -7.17
C ALA A 318 18.71 24.62 -6.31
N LYS A 319 17.65 25.43 -6.42
CA LYS A 319 17.46 26.74 -5.78
C LYS A 319 16.14 26.81 -4.98
N GLY A 320 15.63 25.67 -4.50
CA GLY A 320 14.30 25.55 -3.90
C GLY A 320 14.08 26.40 -2.63
N SER A 321 12.81 26.68 -2.32
CA SER A 321 12.33 27.43 -1.14
C SER A 321 12.41 26.63 0.18
N GLY A 322 13.45 25.80 0.33
CA GLY A 322 13.61 24.82 1.40
C GLY A 322 12.83 23.52 1.13
N GLY A 323 13.36 22.40 1.62
CA GLY A 323 12.73 21.08 1.57
C GLY A 323 13.67 19.91 1.21
N SER A 324 14.87 20.23 0.75
CA SER A 324 15.98 19.28 0.59
C SER A 324 17.34 19.95 0.71
N ASP A 325 18.37 19.21 1.11
CA ASP A 325 19.74 19.70 1.21
C ASP A 325 20.41 19.83 -0.17
N GLY A 326 21.16 20.92 -0.33
CA GLY A 326 22.08 21.12 -1.47
C GLY A 326 23.53 20.69 -1.18
N ARG A 327 23.81 20.04 -0.03
CA ARG A 327 25.14 19.61 0.40
C ARG A 327 25.15 18.10 0.68
N ALA A 328 26.14 17.38 0.18
CA ALA A 328 26.20 15.91 0.24
C ALA A 328 26.08 15.32 1.66
N CYS A 329 26.55 16.03 2.69
CA CYS A 329 26.47 15.63 4.09
C CYS A 329 25.07 15.76 4.73
N GLY A 330 24.09 16.37 4.06
CA GLY A 330 22.73 16.48 4.58
C GLY A 330 21.95 15.17 4.44
N GLU A 331 21.15 14.82 5.44
CA GLU A 331 20.26 13.64 5.40
C GLU A 331 19.17 13.77 4.33
N THR A 332 18.86 15.00 3.88
CA THR A 332 17.90 15.25 2.79
C THR A 332 18.57 15.63 1.46
N PHE A 333 19.83 15.22 1.25
CA PHE A 333 20.60 15.64 0.05
C PHE A 333 19.95 15.18 -1.25
N ARG A 334 19.48 16.14 -2.06
CA ARG A 334 18.67 15.93 -3.28
C ARG A 334 19.39 15.31 -4.48
N GLY A 335 20.69 15.02 -4.36
CA GLY A 335 21.56 14.67 -5.47
C GLY A 335 22.02 15.88 -6.29
N ALA A 336 22.90 15.64 -7.27
CA ALA A 336 23.47 16.70 -8.11
C ALA A 336 22.49 17.23 -9.18
N ALA A 337 21.50 16.41 -9.56
CA ALA A 337 20.48 16.73 -10.55
C ALA A 337 19.19 15.94 -10.26
N ALA A 338 18.07 16.40 -10.80
CA ALA A 338 16.83 15.63 -10.86
C ALA A 338 17.06 14.27 -11.54
N ALA A 339 16.62 13.20 -10.90
CA ALA A 339 16.83 11.81 -11.29
C ALA A 339 18.31 11.44 -11.53
N SER A 340 19.24 12.00 -10.76
CA SER A 340 20.66 11.62 -10.82
C SER A 340 20.90 10.16 -10.43
N GLU A 341 20.08 9.61 -9.53
CA GLU A 341 20.30 8.26 -9.01
C GLU A 341 19.62 7.19 -9.88
N PRO A 342 20.29 6.06 -10.18
CA PRO A 342 19.74 5.05 -11.07
C PRO A 342 18.58 4.27 -10.44
N GLU A 343 18.48 4.22 -9.11
CA GLU A 343 17.28 3.75 -8.41
C GLU A 343 16.06 4.61 -8.80
N THR A 344 16.17 5.93 -8.66
CA THR A 344 15.13 6.89 -9.03
C THR A 344 14.76 6.79 -10.50
N GLN A 345 15.74 6.70 -11.41
CA GLN A 345 15.50 6.51 -12.85
C GLN A 345 14.72 5.21 -13.14
N ALA A 346 15.06 4.11 -12.47
CA ALA A 346 14.40 2.82 -12.65
C ALA A 346 12.97 2.81 -12.09
N ILE A 347 12.72 3.43 -10.94
CA ILE A 347 11.37 3.58 -10.35
C ILE A 347 10.48 4.41 -11.29
N ILE A 348 10.97 5.55 -11.78
CA ILE A 348 10.24 6.39 -12.76
C ILE A 348 9.94 5.62 -14.04
N LYS A 349 10.95 4.98 -14.65
CA LYS A 349 10.78 4.23 -15.89
C LYS A 349 9.83 3.05 -15.73
N TYR A 350 9.78 2.41 -14.58
CA TYR A 350 8.86 1.30 -14.33
C TYR A 350 7.41 1.78 -14.09
N ILE A 351 7.21 2.80 -13.26
CA ILE A 351 5.87 3.21 -12.84
C ILE A 351 5.20 4.13 -13.88
N ALA A 352 5.92 5.12 -14.40
CA ALA A 352 5.41 6.05 -15.42
C ALA A 352 5.68 5.58 -16.86
N GLY A 353 6.82 4.91 -17.11
CA GLY A 353 7.22 4.52 -18.45
C GLY A 353 8.10 5.57 -19.13
N GLU A 354 7.94 5.74 -20.44
CA GLU A 354 8.77 6.62 -21.27
C GLU A 354 7.95 7.77 -21.86
N LEU A 355 8.45 9.00 -21.71
CA LEU A 355 7.84 10.23 -22.24
C LEU A 355 7.89 10.24 -23.78
N LYS A 356 6.74 10.17 -24.43
CA LYS A 356 6.56 10.11 -25.88
C LYS A 356 5.43 11.04 -26.30
N ASN A 357 5.71 11.97 -27.22
CA ASN A 357 4.76 12.98 -27.70
C ASN A 357 4.07 13.81 -26.59
N GLY A 358 4.73 14.02 -25.45
CA GLY A 358 4.17 14.74 -24.31
C GLY A 358 3.28 13.92 -23.38
N ARG A 359 3.26 12.59 -23.53
CA ARG A 359 2.61 11.63 -22.61
C ARG A 359 3.58 10.59 -22.07
N TYR A 360 3.37 10.11 -20.86
CA TYR A 360 4.11 8.96 -20.32
C TYR A 360 3.44 7.65 -20.75
N LEU A 361 4.19 6.78 -21.44
CA LEU A 361 3.65 5.55 -22.04
C LEU A 361 4.47 4.31 -21.67
N GLY A 362 3.78 3.22 -21.34
CA GLY A 362 4.36 1.90 -21.11
C GLY A 362 4.77 1.59 -19.66
N GLY A 363 4.47 2.47 -18.70
CA GLY A 363 4.62 2.21 -17.28
C GLY A 363 3.49 1.36 -16.69
N VAL A 364 3.59 1.06 -15.40
CA VAL A 364 2.53 0.41 -14.61
C VAL A 364 1.27 1.26 -14.55
N LEU A 365 1.40 2.57 -14.30
CA LEU A 365 0.28 3.50 -14.11
C LEU A 365 0.04 4.36 -15.36
N PRO A 366 -1.23 4.59 -15.76
CA PRO A 366 -1.55 5.36 -16.95
C PRO A 366 -1.35 6.88 -16.74
N ASP A 367 -0.79 7.56 -17.73
CA ASP A 367 -0.93 9.01 -17.88
C ASP A 367 -2.35 9.33 -18.37
N ALA A 368 -3.17 9.84 -17.46
CA ALA A 368 -4.56 10.20 -17.70
C ALA A 368 -4.79 11.73 -17.77
N ARG A 369 -3.75 12.55 -17.67
CA ARG A 369 -3.86 14.02 -17.68
C ARG A 369 -4.08 14.55 -19.10
N PRO A 370 -4.57 15.79 -19.28
CA PRO A 370 -4.43 16.47 -20.57
C PRO A 370 -2.94 16.71 -20.89
N VAL A 371 -2.59 16.71 -22.17
CA VAL A 371 -1.17 16.71 -22.59
C VAL A 371 -0.45 17.98 -22.12
N LYS A 372 0.60 17.81 -21.30
CA LYS A 372 1.37 18.87 -20.63
C LYS A 372 0.59 19.75 -19.63
N ASP A 373 -0.64 19.41 -19.28
CA ASP A 373 -1.41 20.14 -18.27
C ASP A 373 -1.44 19.38 -16.95
N TRP A 374 -0.59 19.80 -16.01
CA TRP A 374 -0.56 19.29 -14.64
C TRP A 374 -1.51 20.04 -13.69
N SER A 375 -2.12 21.14 -14.17
CA SER A 375 -3.04 22.02 -13.44
C SER A 375 -4.51 21.62 -13.61
N ALA A 376 -4.82 20.85 -14.65
CA ALA A 376 -6.08 20.13 -14.78
C ALA A 376 -6.12 18.87 -13.89
N PRO A 377 -7.30 18.48 -13.38
CA PRO A 377 -7.47 17.22 -12.68
C PRO A 377 -7.37 16.01 -13.62
N ALA A 378 -6.89 14.91 -13.07
CA ALA A 378 -7.11 13.59 -13.64
C ALA A 378 -8.62 13.23 -13.55
N PRO A 379 -9.16 12.42 -14.48
CA PRO A 379 -10.58 12.09 -14.48
C PRO A 379 -10.97 11.20 -13.29
N ASP A 380 -12.23 11.32 -12.84
CA ASP A 380 -12.74 10.58 -11.67
C ASP A 380 -12.72 9.05 -11.83
N ASP A 381 -12.66 8.54 -13.06
CA ASP A 381 -12.53 7.12 -13.40
C ASP A 381 -11.08 6.67 -13.68
N TYR A 382 -10.08 7.48 -13.28
CA TYR A 382 -8.66 7.09 -13.23
C TYR A 382 -8.55 5.69 -12.60
N SER A 383 -7.86 4.76 -13.28
CA SER A 383 -7.76 3.39 -12.80
C SER A 383 -6.33 3.04 -12.40
N GLY A 384 -6.12 2.91 -11.10
CA GLY A 384 -4.84 2.62 -10.46
C GLY A 384 -4.50 3.56 -9.31
N LEU A 385 -3.50 3.21 -8.52
CA LEU A 385 -3.11 3.90 -7.29
C LEU A 385 -1.59 3.77 -7.09
N TYR A 386 -0.96 4.79 -6.51
CA TYR A 386 0.42 4.76 -6.05
C TYR A 386 0.54 4.94 -4.53
N PHE A 387 1.40 4.14 -3.89
CA PHE A 387 1.79 4.30 -2.49
C PHE A 387 3.31 4.34 -2.31
N ASP A 388 3.78 5.31 -1.52
CA ASP A 388 5.15 5.40 -1.01
C ASP A 388 5.11 5.08 0.48
N LEU A 389 5.57 3.89 0.86
CA LEU A 389 5.49 3.43 2.24
C LEU A 389 6.78 3.71 3.01
N HIS A 390 6.62 4.40 4.12
CA HIS A 390 7.66 5.01 4.94
C HIS A 390 7.50 4.65 6.42
N SER A 391 8.43 5.11 7.25
CA SER A 391 8.22 5.22 8.71
C SER A 391 9.09 6.37 9.23
N PHE A 392 8.66 7.20 10.18
CA PHE A 392 7.48 7.08 11.03
C PHE A 392 6.79 8.43 11.25
N SER A 393 5.49 8.38 11.55
CA SER A 393 4.66 9.54 11.98
C SER A 393 3.18 9.22 12.14
N ARG A 394 2.72 8.01 11.81
CA ARG A 394 1.29 7.66 11.77
C ARG A 394 0.49 8.63 10.89
N ALA A 395 0.95 8.87 9.66
CA ALA A 395 0.38 9.85 8.74
C ALA A 395 0.03 9.25 7.37
N ILE A 396 -0.92 9.88 6.67
CA ILE A 396 -1.28 9.61 5.27
C ILE A 396 -1.23 10.94 4.53
N LEU A 397 -0.23 11.09 3.66
CA LEU A 397 0.12 12.33 2.99
C LEU A 397 -0.22 12.24 1.51
N TRP A 398 -0.50 13.39 0.87
CA TRP A 398 -0.71 13.46 -0.56
C TRP A 398 -0.15 14.77 -1.15
N PRO A 399 0.19 14.83 -2.44
CA PRO A 399 0.81 16.01 -3.05
C PRO A 399 -0.07 17.26 -2.93
N TRP A 400 0.47 18.47 -3.08
CA TRP A 400 1.89 18.79 -3.31
C TRP A 400 2.63 19.03 -2.00
N GLY A 401 3.87 18.54 -1.91
CA GLY A 401 4.72 18.70 -0.74
C GLY A 401 5.21 20.12 -0.45
N ILE A 402 4.98 21.09 -1.35
CA ILE A 402 5.51 22.47 -1.24
C ILE A 402 4.72 23.46 -2.13
N THR A 403 4.52 24.70 -1.64
CA THR A 403 4.00 25.84 -2.44
C THR A 403 5.06 26.39 -3.38
N ARG A 404 4.75 26.50 -4.68
CA ARG A 404 5.73 26.96 -5.69
C ARG A 404 5.10 27.68 -6.89
N PRO A 405 5.85 28.51 -7.64
CA PRO A 405 5.39 29.08 -8.91
C PRO A 405 4.93 28.01 -9.90
N GLU A 406 5.67 26.89 -10.02
CA GLU A 406 5.30 25.73 -10.84
C GLU A 406 4.10 24.93 -10.31
N ASN A 407 3.52 25.31 -9.17
CA ASN A 407 2.31 24.74 -8.55
C ASN A 407 1.24 25.84 -8.28
N ASN A 408 1.21 26.94 -9.05
CA ASN A 408 0.30 28.10 -8.84
C ASN A 408 0.37 28.70 -7.41
N ASN A 409 1.53 28.60 -6.75
CA ASN A 409 1.79 28.97 -5.36
C ASN A 409 0.90 28.29 -4.31
N THR A 410 0.31 27.13 -4.61
CA THR A 410 -0.49 26.35 -3.65
C THR A 410 0.07 24.94 -3.43
N THR A 411 -0.23 24.35 -2.26
CA THR A 411 -0.06 22.92 -1.99
C THR A 411 -1.20 22.09 -2.59
N HIS A 412 -2.32 22.72 -2.96
CA HIS A 412 -3.51 22.02 -3.43
C HIS A 412 -3.33 21.43 -4.82
N THR A 413 -3.57 20.12 -4.91
CA THR A 413 -3.69 19.40 -6.17
C THR A 413 -5.03 19.66 -6.85
N PRO A 414 -5.11 19.61 -8.19
CA PRO A 414 -6.39 19.67 -8.90
C PRO A 414 -7.41 18.60 -8.47
N ASN A 415 -6.96 17.43 -7.99
CA ASN A 415 -7.83 16.37 -7.44
C ASN A 415 -8.00 16.41 -5.90
N ASN A 416 -7.57 17.49 -5.21
CA ASN A 416 -7.45 17.55 -3.74
C ASN A 416 -8.71 17.08 -2.98
N LYS A 417 -9.91 17.45 -3.45
CA LYS A 417 -11.21 17.04 -2.89
C LYS A 417 -11.32 15.51 -2.77
N SER A 418 -11.06 14.79 -3.85
CA SER A 418 -11.11 13.33 -3.88
C SER A 418 -9.93 12.70 -3.14
N MET A 419 -8.76 13.35 -3.18
CA MET A 419 -7.55 12.83 -2.52
C MET A 419 -7.67 12.85 -0.99
N ALA A 420 -8.23 13.92 -0.42
CA ALA A 420 -8.50 14.05 1.01
C ALA A 420 -9.56 13.06 1.51
N VAL A 421 -10.59 12.76 0.71
CA VAL A 421 -11.63 11.78 1.07
C VAL A 421 -11.07 10.35 1.12
N LEU A 422 -10.23 9.97 0.16
CA LEU A 422 -9.53 8.69 0.20
C LEU A 422 -8.55 8.61 1.38
N ALA A 423 -7.75 9.66 1.64
CA ALA A 423 -6.87 9.69 2.81
C ALA A 423 -7.65 9.45 4.12
N GLN A 424 -8.83 10.06 4.26
CA GLN A 424 -9.70 9.90 5.43
C GLN A 424 -10.38 8.52 5.51
N ARG A 425 -10.67 7.84 4.38
CA ARG A 425 -11.08 6.42 4.36
C ARG A 425 -9.96 5.51 4.88
N LEU A 426 -8.73 5.68 4.38
CA LEU A 426 -7.56 4.89 4.81
C LEU A 426 -7.27 5.11 6.30
N ALA A 427 -7.34 6.37 6.75
CA ALA A 427 -7.14 6.79 8.14
C ALA A 427 -8.14 6.17 9.14
N TRP A 428 -9.32 5.73 8.69
CA TRP A 428 -10.28 5.04 9.56
C TRP A 428 -9.79 3.65 10.00
N TYR A 429 -9.07 2.94 9.12
CA TYR A 429 -8.54 1.59 9.39
C TYR A 429 -7.27 1.65 10.23
N ASN A 430 -6.31 2.50 9.84
CA ASN A 430 -5.00 2.54 10.50
C ASN A 430 -4.89 3.60 11.61
N THR A 431 -5.91 4.42 11.81
CA THR A 431 -5.96 5.50 12.81
C THR A 431 -5.01 6.68 12.56
N TYR A 432 -4.40 6.79 11.37
CA TYR A 432 -3.36 7.77 11.07
C TYR A 432 -3.91 9.19 10.80
N SER A 433 -3.04 10.20 10.72
CA SER A 433 -3.39 11.58 10.39
C SER A 433 -3.39 11.83 8.87
N PRO A 434 -4.56 11.99 8.22
CA PRO A 434 -4.63 12.44 6.84
C PRO A 434 -4.42 13.95 6.76
N GLN A 435 -3.35 14.36 6.09
CA GLN A 435 -2.97 15.76 5.87
C GLN A 435 -2.18 15.89 4.56
N GLN A 436 -2.33 16.98 3.82
CA GLN A 436 -1.64 17.15 2.53
C GLN A 436 -0.12 17.24 2.73
N VAL A 437 0.32 18.21 3.50
CA VAL A 437 1.73 18.40 3.88
C VAL A 437 1.91 18.19 5.38
N LEU A 438 3.12 17.83 5.76
CA LEU A 438 3.63 17.80 7.13
C LEU A 438 4.02 19.21 7.61
N SER A 439 4.91 19.29 8.61
CA SER A 439 5.60 20.50 9.05
C SER A 439 6.22 21.30 7.93
N TYR A 440 6.81 20.58 6.99
CA TYR A 440 7.90 21.08 6.22
C TYR A 440 7.67 20.80 4.75
N ASN A 441 8.15 21.75 3.95
CA ASN A 441 8.22 21.58 2.52
C ASN A 441 9.04 20.33 2.19
N VAL A 442 8.54 19.48 1.30
CA VAL A 442 9.32 18.41 0.67
C VAL A 442 9.36 18.64 -0.83
N GLU A 443 10.48 18.33 -1.47
CA GLU A 443 10.68 18.56 -2.91
C GLU A 443 11.30 17.33 -3.57
N GLY A 444 10.96 17.07 -4.84
CA GLY A 444 11.49 15.92 -5.58
C GLY A 444 11.09 14.56 -4.98
N THR A 445 9.86 14.45 -4.47
CA THR A 445 9.33 13.20 -3.91
C THR A 445 8.77 12.26 -4.97
N THR A 446 8.68 10.96 -4.66
CA THR A 446 8.00 10.00 -5.55
C THR A 446 6.53 10.36 -5.74
N THR A 447 5.87 10.78 -4.65
CA THR A 447 4.42 11.01 -4.58
C THR A 447 4.00 12.24 -5.40
N ASP A 448 4.72 13.36 -5.27
CA ASP A 448 4.52 14.54 -6.12
C ASP A 448 4.82 14.21 -7.58
N THR A 449 5.78 13.31 -7.83
CA THR A 449 6.14 12.90 -9.20
C THR A 449 5.09 12.01 -9.86
N PHE A 450 4.53 11.00 -9.19
CA PHE A 450 3.55 10.13 -9.83
C PHE A 450 2.16 10.77 -9.94
N TYR A 451 1.78 11.67 -9.04
CA TYR A 451 0.65 12.56 -9.30
C TYR A 451 0.98 13.57 -10.41
N GLY A 452 2.14 14.22 -10.36
CA GLY A 452 2.59 15.27 -11.29
C GLY A 452 2.69 14.84 -12.74
N LEU A 453 3.27 13.66 -13.00
CA LEU A 453 3.52 13.16 -14.35
C LEU A 453 2.33 12.39 -14.96
N LEU A 454 1.48 11.76 -14.14
CA LEU A 454 0.45 10.82 -14.61
C LEU A 454 -0.99 11.22 -14.24
N GLY A 455 -1.15 12.01 -13.18
CA GLY A 455 -2.43 12.18 -12.49
C GLY A 455 -2.82 10.99 -11.63
N ALA A 456 -1.85 10.14 -11.24
CA ALA A 456 -2.11 8.99 -10.39
C ALA A 456 -2.43 9.44 -8.95
N PRO A 457 -3.53 8.97 -8.32
CA PRO A 457 -3.72 9.17 -6.90
C PRO A 457 -2.56 8.51 -6.16
N SER A 458 -1.78 9.35 -5.49
CA SER A 458 -0.47 9.02 -4.95
C SER A 458 -0.45 9.44 -3.49
N TYR A 459 -0.02 8.54 -2.59
CA TYR A 459 0.09 8.83 -1.17
C TYR A 459 1.42 8.36 -0.59
N THR A 460 1.99 9.17 0.30
CA THR A 460 3.02 8.70 1.24
C THR A 460 2.31 8.23 2.52
N ILE A 461 2.68 7.08 3.07
CA ILE A 461 2.10 6.56 4.32
C ILE A 461 3.22 6.30 5.33
N GLU A 462 3.17 7.03 6.43
CA GLU A 462 4.16 6.99 7.51
C GLU A 462 3.77 5.94 8.55
N LEU A 463 4.34 4.74 8.45
CA LEU A 463 4.05 3.59 9.31
C LEU A 463 4.67 3.73 10.71
N GLY A 464 3.93 3.30 11.74
CA GLY A 464 4.44 3.14 13.10
C GLY A 464 4.88 4.42 13.80
N THR A 465 5.62 4.27 14.91
CA THR A 465 6.18 5.38 15.73
C THR A 465 7.71 5.38 15.81
N SER A 466 8.40 4.53 15.06
CA SER A 466 9.87 4.48 15.00
C SER A 466 10.36 3.84 13.70
N PHE A 467 11.56 4.19 13.25
CA PHE A 467 12.26 3.51 12.14
C PHE A 467 12.53 2.03 12.45
N TYR A 468 12.90 1.75 13.70
CA TYR A 468 13.24 0.43 14.24
C TYR A 468 12.14 -0.02 15.20
N GLU A 469 10.89 -0.05 14.74
CA GLU A 469 9.76 -0.41 15.58
C GLU A 469 9.89 -1.85 16.12
N PRO A 470 9.71 -2.09 17.44
CA PRO A 470 9.77 -3.43 18.02
C PRO A 470 8.73 -4.37 17.40
N CYS A 471 9.08 -5.63 17.21
CA CYS A 471 8.20 -6.62 16.58
C CYS A 471 6.83 -6.72 17.25
N ASP A 472 6.77 -6.72 18.58
CA ASP A 472 5.51 -6.70 19.33
C ASP A 472 4.60 -5.51 19.00
N LYS A 473 5.16 -4.30 18.74
CA LYS A 473 4.36 -3.17 18.28
C LYS A 473 3.86 -3.44 16.85
N PHE A 474 4.76 -3.81 15.93
CA PHE A 474 4.42 -4.05 14.53
C PHE A 474 3.34 -5.12 14.32
N GLU A 475 3.50 -6.29 14.95
CA GLU A 475 2.55 -7.42 14.83
C GLU A 475 1.17 -7.09 15.40
N LYS A 476 1.11 -6.32 16.51
CA LYS A 476 -0.14 -6.03 17.24
C LYS A 476 -0.87 -4.79 16.73
N THR A 477 -0.16 -3.79 16.17
CA THR A 477 -0.77 -2.56 15.64
C THR A 477 -0.44 -2.33 14.17
N THR A 478 0.80 -1.95 13.84
CA THR A 478 1.15 -1.36 12.54
C THR A 478 0.82 -2.28 11.37
N TYR A 479 1.10 -3.58 11.47
CA TYR A 479 0.75 -4.55 10.44
C TYR A 479 -0.78 -4.70 10.26
N PRO A 480 -1.58 -5.17 11.26
CA PRO A 480 -3.02 -5.37 11.05
C PRO A 480 -3.78 -4.08 10.71
N GLN A 481 -3.35 -2.93 11.23
CA GLN A 481 -3.94 -1.62 10.92
C GLN A 481 -3.75 -1.24 9.45
N ASN A 482 -2.51 -1.29 8.94
CA ASN A 482 -2.23 -0.89 7.56
C ASN A 482 -2.57 -1.99 6.54
N PHE A 483 -2.56 -3.27 6.94
CA PHE A 483 -3.12 -4.37 6.15
C PHE A 483 -4.58 -4.09 5.76
N ASN A 484 -5.40 -3.64 6.72
CA ASN A 484 -6.80 -3.31 6.45
C ASN A 484 -6.96 -2.05 5.57
N ALA A 485 -6.09 -1.05 5.73
CA ALA A 485 -6.04 0.10 4.82
C ALA A 485 -5.65 -0.31 3.37
N MET A 486 -4.65 -1.17 3.21
CA MET A 486 -4.26 -1.78 1.93
C MET A 486 -5.39 -2.61 1.31
N LEU A 487 -6.13 -3.36 2.13
CA LEU A 487 -7.28 -4.14 1.68
C LEU A 487 -8.42 -3.24 1.16
N TYR A 488 -8.71 -2.12 1.83
CA TYR A 488 -9.65 -1.12 1.32
C TYR A 488 -9.16 -0.46 0.03
N ALA A 489 -7.89 -0.01 0.00
CA ALA A 489 -7.26 0.59 -1.18
C ALA A 489 -7.33 -0.33 -2.42
N SER A 490 -7.20 -1.64 -2.20
CA SER A 490 -7.27 -2.64 -3.26
C SER A 490 -8.70 -2.81 -3.84
N ARG A 491 -9.74 -2.56 -3.05
CA ARG A 491 -11.15 -2.65 -3.47
C ARG A 491 -11.62 -1.46 -4.32
N ILE A 492 -10.90 -0.33 -4.29
CA ILE A 492 -11.27 0.92 -5.01
C ILE A 492 -10.48 1.16 -6.31
N LEU A 493 -9.45 0.36 -6.64
CA LEU A 493 -8.50 0.66 -7.73
C LEU A 493 -9.13 0.95 -9.10
N LYS A 494 -10.36 0.49 -9.34
CA LYS A 494 -11.11 0.78 -10.56
C LYS A 494 -11.40 2.28 -10.76
N ALA A 495 -11.60 3.04 -9.68
CA ALA A 495 -11.85 4.49 -9.68
C ALA A 495 -11.62 5.13 -8.28
N PRO A 496 -10.38 5.18 -7.76
CA PRO A 496 -10.06 5.76 -6.44
C PRO A 496 -10.40 7.24 -6.26
N TYR A 497 -10.64 8.01 -7.32
CA TYR A 497 -11.16 9.39 -7.19
C TYR A 497 -12.67 9.47 -6.96
N LYS A 498 -13.40 8.37 -7.14
CA LYS A 498 -14.88 8.33 -7.07
C LYS A 498 -15.43 7.38 -6.01
N LEU A 499 -14.97 6.13 -5.98
CA LEU A 499 -15.49 5.09 -5.08
C LEU A 499 -15.37 5.43 -3.58
N PRO A 500 -14.33 6.15 -3.10
CA PRO A 500 -14.21 6.53 -1.69
C PRO A 500 -15.33 7.42 -1.13
N PHE A 501 -16.05 8.18 -1.99
CA PHE A 501 -17.22 8.96 -1.59
C PHE A 501 -18.46 8.11 -1.34
N GLY A 502 -18.51 6.88 -1.87
CA GLY A 502 -19.59 5.93 -1.62
C GLY A 502 -19.34 5.11 -0.34
N PRO A 503 -20.38 4.51 0.26
CA PRO A 503 -20.29 3.85 1.55
C PRO A 503 -19.45 2.56 1.47
N ASP A 504 -18.67 2.28 2.52
CA ASP A 504 -18.00 0.98 2.59
C ASP A 504 -19.03 -0.15 2.78
N THR A 505 -18.67 -1.33 2.30
CA THR A 505 -19.46 -2.56 2.45
C THR A 505 -18.64 -3.61 3.17
N ALA A 506 -19.18 -4.14 4.26
CA ALA A 506 -18.54 -5.08 5.16
C ALA A 506 -19.50 -6.20 5.56
N ASP A 507 -19.01 -7.18 6.34
CA ASP A 507 -19.82 -8.26 6.92
C ASP A 507 -20.72 -9.02 5.92
N VAL A 508 -20.26 -9.14 4.67
CA VAL A 508 -20.99 -9.83 3.60
C VAL A 508 -21.04 -11.33 3.91
N LYS A 509 -22.25 -11.85 4.17
CA LYS A 509 -22.50 -13.19 4.71
C LYS A 509 -23.67 -13.85 3.99
N VAL A 510 -23.52 -15.12 3.60
CA VAL A 510 -24.61 -15.97 3.11
C VAL A 510 -25.21 -16.81 4.23
N GLY A 511 -26.52 -17.08 4.16
CA GLY A 511 -27.24 -17.94 5.11
C GLY A 511 -26.87 -19.42 5.02
N ALA A 512 -26.28 -19.85 3.89
CA ALA A 512 -25.67 -21.16 3.71
C ALA A 512 -24.49 -21.02 2.73
N ALA A 513 -23.34 -21.61 3.06
CA ALA A 513 -22.15 -21.56 2.20
C ALA A 513 -22.25 -22.48 0.97
N SER A 514 -23.08 -23.54 1.05
CA SER A 514 -23.35 -24.47 -0.05
C SER A 514 -24.84 -24.79 -0.12
N VAL A 515 -25.43 -24.84 -1.32
CA VAL A 515 -26.84 -25.22 -1.57
C VAL A 515 -27.04 -25.96 -2.89
N GLU A 516 -28.17 -26.66 -3.03
CA GLU A 516 -28.61 -27.24 -4.30
C GLU A 516 -29.08 -26.16 -5.30
N GLN A 517 -28.73 -26.34 -6.57
CA GLN A 517 -29.22 -25.52 -7.69
C GLN A 517 -30.76 -25.40 -7.71
N GLY A 518 -31.25 -24.17 -7.68
CA GLY A 518 -32.68 -23.83 -7.60
C GLY A 518 -33.16 -23.45 -6.20
N MET A 519 -32.32 -23.61 -5.18
CA MET A 519 -32.57 -23.01 -3.86
C MET A 519 -32.31 -21.50 -3.88
N LYS A 520 -33.00 -20.77 -3.02
CA LYS A 520 -32.66 -19.38 -2.70
C LYS A 520 -31.72 -19.31 -1.51
N VAL A 521 -30.76 -18.39 -1.53
CA VAL A 521 -29.84 -18.15 -0.41
C VAL A 521 -29.95 -16.73 0.08
N LYS A 522 -30.26 -16.56 1.36
CA LYS A 522 -30.24 -15.26 2.03
C LYS A 522 -28.82 -14.68 1.98
N ILE A 523 -28.70 -13.46 1.49
CA ILE A 523 -27.48 -12.65 1.57
C ILE A 523 -27.71 -11.51 2.57
N THR A 524 -26.69 -11.17 3.36
CA THR A 524 -26.69 -10.01 4.26
C THR A 524 -25.36 -9.27 4.20
N ALA A 525 -25.36 -7.95 4.41
CA ALA A 525 -24.14 -7.15 4.51
C ALA A 525 -24.36 -5.93 5.42
N LEU A 526 -23.27 -5.38 5.96
CA LEU A 526 -23.23 -4.07 6.60
C LEU A 526 -22.83 -3.03 5.54
N ILE A 527 -23.64 -1.98 5.39
CA ILE A 527 -23.31 -0.81 4.58
C ILE A 527 -23.01 0.34 5.54
N ASP A 528 -21.89 1.03 5.34
CA ASP A 528 -21.35 1.96 6.33
C ASP A 528 -20.62 3.14 5.67
N ASP A 529 -21.28 4.29 5.63
CA ASP A 529 -20.69 5.53 5.12
C ASP A 529 -19.84 6.26 6.17
N SER A 530 -20.04 6.02 7.48
CA SER A 530 -19.35 6.76 8.54
C SER A 530 -17.86 6.37 8.72
N ARG A 531 -17.32 5.53 7.83
CA ARG A 531 -15.94 5.01 7.92
C ARG A 531 -14.90 6.02 7.44
N TYR A 532 -14.73 7.09 8.20
CA TYR A 532 -13.73 8.12 7.94
C TYR A 532 -13.03 8.55 9.25
N LYS A 533 -11.74 8.91 9.19
CA LYS A 533 -11.05 9.61 10.29
C LYS A 533 -10.65 11.01 9.83
N TYR A 534 -11.33 12.01 10.36
CA TYR A 534 -10.91 13.41 10.29
C TYR A 534 -9.65 13.65 11.14
N SER A 535 -8.79 14.58 10.72
CA SER A 535 -7.68 15.12 11.50
C SER A 535 -7.65 16.63 11.38
N LYS A 536 -7.21 17.32 12.44
CA LYS A 536 -6.94 18.77 12.45
C LYS A 536 -5.44 19.10 12.27
N ALA A 537 -4.58 18.09 12.26
CA ALA A 537 -3.15 18.30 12.04
C ALA A 537 -2.89 18.75 10.59
N GLY A 538 -1.94 19.68 10.41
CA GLY A 538 -1.55 20.24 9.11
C GLY A 538 -2.53 21.25 8.50
N GLN A 539 -3.66 21.55 9.17
CA GLN A 539 -4.80 22.25 8.55
C GLN A 539 -5.24 23.52 9.30
N SER A 540 -4.32 24.23 9.96
CA SER A 540 -4.63 25.50 10.65
C SER A 540 -4.89 26.67 9.70
N HIS A 541 -4.11 26.75 8.61
CA HIS A 541 -4.15 27.84 7.63
C HIS A 541 -4.75 27.41 6.29
N VAL A 542 -4.65 26.11 5.99
CA VAL A 542 -5.39 25.45 4.92
C VAL A 542 -6.79 25.17 5.43
N ALA A 543 -7.76 26.05 5.10
CA ALA A 543 -9.16 25.83 5.44
C ALA A 543 -9.62 24.48 4.87
N PRO A 544 -9.98 23.48 5.71
CA PRO A 544 -10.40 22.19 5.21
C PRO A 544 -11.65 22.37 4.34
N PRO A 545 -11.69 21.85 3.11
CA PRO A 545 -13.00 21.60 2.51
C PRO A 545 -13.76 20.66 3.48
N PRO A 546 -15.06 20.90 3.77
CA PRO A 546 -15.81 20.17 4.79
C PRO A 546 -16.15 18.76 4.28
N LEU A 547 -15.11 17.94 4.17
CA LEU A 547 -15.06 16.67 3.48
C LEU A 547 -14.46 15.63 4.42
N PRO A 548 -14.90 14.37 4.30
CA PRO A 548 -15.98 13.87 3.45
C PRO A 548 -17.38 14.36 3.86
N TYR A 549 -18.33 14.24 2.93
CA TYR A 549 -19.74 14.32 3.26
C TYR A 549 -20.23 12.93 3.62
N GLU A 550 -20.51 12.68 4.90
CA GLU A 550 -21.22 11.46 5.33
C GLU A 550 -22.72 11.59 4.99
N LEU A 551 -23.14 10.86 3.97
CA LEU A 551 -24.49 10.90 3.39
C LEU A 551 -25.36 9.74 3.90
N ASN A 552 -26.66 9.80 3.63
CA ASN A 552 -27.57 8.71 3.97
C ASN A 552 -27.43 7.57 2.96
N ILE A 553 -27.44 6.33 3.45
CA ILE A 553 -27.43 5.14 2.59
C ILE A 553 -28.79 5.03 1.89
N LYS A 554 -28.80 5.04 0.56
CA LYS A 554 -30.01 5.14 -0.26
C LYS A 554 -30.42 3.84 -0.94
N ALA A 555 -29.45 2.96 -1.22
CA ALA A 555 -29.69 1.63 -1.78
C ALA A 555 -28.50 0.70 -1.50
N ALA A 556 -28.68 -0.60 -1.70
CA ALA A 556 -27.60 -1.57 -1.82
C ALA A 556 -27.96 -2.65 -2.85
N HIS A 557 -26.95 -3.19 -3.51
CA HIS A 557 -27.12 -4.15 -4.60
C HIS A 557 -26.12 -5.30 -4.47
N ALA A 558 -26.59 -6.52 -4.67
CA ALA A 558 -25.76 -7.70 -4.88
C ALA A 558 -25.57 -7.99 -6.39
N PHE A 559 -24.47 -8.63 -6.77
CA PHE A 559 -24.15 -9.04 -8.13
C PHE A 559 -23.49 -10.42 -8.10
N VAL A 560 -23.77 -11.27 -9.09
CA VAL A 560 -23.24 -12.65 -9.17
C VAL A 560 -22.18 -12.74 -10.27
N ASP A 561 -21.00 -13.25 -9.92
CA ASP A 561 -19.79 -13.51 -10.74
C ASP A 561 -19.18 -12.33 -11.50
N LYS A 562 -19.88 -11.20 -11.55
CA LYS A 562 -19.47 -9.95 -12.19
C LYS A 562 -19.42 -8.83 -11.16
N LEU A 563 -18.37 -8.01 -11.23
CA LEU A 563 -18.28 -6.78 -10.46
C LEU A 563 -19.36 -5.79 -10.91
N PRO A 564 -19.75 -4.82 -10.05
CA PRO A 564 -20.85 -3.89 -10.34
C PRO A 564 -20.67 -2.97 -11.56
N TRP A 565 -19.46 -2.94 -12.14
CA TRP A 565 -19.06 -2.14 -13.30
C TRP A 565 -18.76 -2.99 -14.55
N ASP A 566 -18.92 -4.30 -14.48
CA ASP A 566 -18.63 -5.20 -15.60
C ASP A 566 -19.77 -5.21 -16.63
N VAL A 567 -19.42 -5.44 -17.90
CA VAL A 567 -20.38 -5.43 -19.01
C VAL A 567 -21.43 -6.53 -18.81
N GLY A 568 -22.69 -6.10 -18.64
CA GLY A 568 -23.81 -6.99 -18.38
C GLY A 568 -23.76 -7.66 -17.00
N ALA A 569 -23.18 -7.00 -15.99
CA ALA A 569 -23.55 -7.24 -14.60
C ALA A 569 -25.04 -6.93 -14.39
N GLN A 570 -25.72 -7.61 -13.47
CA GLN A 570 -27.14 -7.41 -13.17
C GLN A 570 -27.32 -7.18 -11.66
N PRO A 571 -27.89 -6.04 -11.24
CA PRO A 571 -28.09 -5.75 -9.82
C PRO A 571 -29.27 -6.53 -9.24
N ILE A 572 -29.04 -7.22 -8.13
CA ILE A 572 -30.06 -7.78 -7.26
C ILE A 572 -30.25 -6.77 -6.11
N THR A 573 -31.39 -6.08 -6.09
CA THR A 573 -31.70 -5.08 -5.05
C THR A 573 -31.80 -5.72 -3.68
N LEU A 574 -31.08 -5.15 -2.71
CA LEU A 574 -31.17 -5.54 -1.30
C LEU A 574 -32.05 -4.54 -0.54
N THR A 575 -32.73 -5.00 0.50
CA THR A 575 -33.57 -4.19 1.39
C THR A 575 -32.86 -3.92 2.71
N ALA A 576 -32.97 -2.71 3.25
CA ALA A 576 -32.51 -2.39 4.60
C ALA A 576 -33.26 -3.23 5.65
N THR A 577 -32.57 -3.83 6.62
CA THR A 577 -33.18 -4.68 7.65
C THR A 577 -33.98 -3.88 8.68
N SER A 578 -33.82 -2.56 8.71
CA SER A 578 -34.68 -1.59 9.40
C SER A 578 -36.05 -1.38 8.73
N GLY A 579 -36.24 -1.87 7.50
CA GLY A 579 -37.43 -1.64 6.67
C GLY A 579 -37.35 -0.42 5.76
N ALA A 580 -36.41 0.51 5.99
CA ALA A 580 -36.27 1.74 5.20
C ALA A 580 -34.80 2.18 4.99
N PHE A 581 -34.55 2.82 3.83
CA PHE A 581 -33.27 3.45 3.45
C PHE A 581 -33.32 4.97 3.71
N ASP A 582 -33.58 5.36 4.95
CA ASP A 582 -33.60 6.75 5.38
C ASP A 582 -32.91 6.97 6.74
N THR A 583 -32.55 8.23 6.99
CA THR A 583 -31.92 8.77 8.22
C THR A 583 -30.57 8.20 8.69
N THR A 584 -30.09 7.07 8.15
CA THR A 584 -28.90 6.39 8.67
C THR A 584 -27.69 6.39 7.71
N ARG A 585 -26.52 6.63 8.31
CA ARG A 585 -25.18 6.53 7.68
C ARG A 585 -24.59 5.12 7.73
N THR A 586 -25.18 4.24 8.53
CA THR A 586 -24.74 2.86 8.75
C THR A 586 -25.98 1.98 8.95
N LEU A 587 -26.15 0.94 8.13
CA LEU A 587 -27.29 0.01 8.24
C LEU A 587 -26.94 -1.39 7.71
N SER A 588 -27.65 -2.40 8.20
CA SER A 588 -27.59 -3.75 7.61
C SER A 588 -28.60 -3.89 6.48
N VAL A 589 -28.21 -4.60 5.42
CA VAL A 589 -29.07 -4.96 4.28
C VAL A 589 -29.20 -6.47 4.17
N ALA A 590 -30.31 -6.92 3.60
CA ALA A 590 -30.60 -8.31 3.31
C ALA A 590 -31.28 -8.49 1.94
N GLY A 591 -31.19 -9.69 1.39
CA GLY A 591 -31.92 -10.11 0.18
C GLY A 591 -31.77 -11.61 -0.06
N GLU A 592 -32.16 -12.08 -1.25
CA GLU A 592 -32.02 -13.47 -1.67
C GLU A 592 -31.29 -13.57 -3.01
N ILE A 593 -30.36 -14.52 -3.13
CA ILE A 593 -29.77 -14.95 -4.39
C ILE A 593 -30.53 -16.19 -4.88
N ASP A 594 -31.10 -16.13 -6.08
CA ASP A 594 -31.75 -17.25 -6.75
C ASP A 594 -30.71 -18.08 -7.53
N THR A 595 -30.46 -19.32 -7.10
CA THR A 595 -29.47 -20.19 -7.73
C THR A 595 -29.98 -20.97 -8.94
N SER A 596 -31.26 -20.84 -9.33
CA SER A 596 -31.86 -21.61 -10.44
C SER A 596 -31.19 -21.42 -11.79
N LYS A 597 -30.49 -20.30 -11.99
CA LYS A 597 -29.75 -19.96 -13.21
C LYS A 597 -28.22 -20.05 -13.05
N LEU A 598 -27.73 -20.40 -11.86
CA LEU A 598 -26.31 -20.60 -11.60
C LEU A 598 -25.94 -22.04 -11.94
N ALA A 599 -24.72 -22.26 -12.46
CA ALA A 599 -24.23 -23.59 -12.75
C ALA A 599 -23.80 -24.29 -11.44
N PRO A 600 -23.64 -25.62 -11.43
CA PRO A 600 -22.95 -26.29 -10.33
C PRO A 600 -21.48 -25.83 -10.27
N GLY A 601 -21.04 -25.25 -9.15
CA GLY A 601 -19.73 -24.64 -9.00
C GLY A 601 -19.66 -23.58 -7.90
N ARG A 602 -18.50 -22.94 -7.75
CA ARG A 602 -18.28 -21.81 -6.83
C ARG A 602 -18.58 -20.49 -7.53
N HIS A 603 -19.43 -19.68 -6.92
CA HIS A 603 -19.83 -18.36 -7.40
C HIS A 603 -19.37 -17.26 -6.44
N LEU A 604 -19.11 -16.07 -6.99
CA LEU A 604 -18.79 -14.87 -6.20
C LEU A 604 -20.02 -13.96 -6.12
N ILE A 605 -20.47 -13.66 -4.90
CA ILE A 605 -21.53 -12.69 -4.63
C ILE A 605 -20.88 -11.39 -4.16
N TYR A 606 -20.82 -10.41 -5.04
CA TYR A 606 -20.41 -9.05 -4.71
C TYR A 606 -21.59 -8.29 -4.10
N VAL A 607 -21.34 -7.42 -3.12
CA VAL A 607 -22.32 -6.48 -2.57
C VAL A 607 -21.68 -5.09 -2.49
N ARG A 608 -22.41 -4.06 -2.91
CA ARG A 608 -22.05 -2.65 -2.66
C ARG A 608 -23.24 -1.83 -2.17
N GLY A 609 -22.96 -0.80 -1.37
CA GLY A 609 -23.90 0.27 -1.04
C GLY A 609 -23.85 1.44 -2.01
N VAL A 610 -24.89 2.27 -1.96
CA VAL A 610 -25.00 3.56 -2.64
C VAL A 610 -25.53 4.58 -1.63
N ASN A 611 -24.84 5.72 -1.46
CA ASN A 611 -25.34 6.83 -0.64
C ASN A 611 -25.98 7.92 -1.52
N ALA A 612 -26.77 8.81 -0.92
CA ALA A 612 -27.29 9.99 -1.60
C ALA A 612 -27.61 11.13 -0.63
N GLY A 613 -27.62 12.35 -1.15
CA GLY A 613 -27.99 13.55 -0.39
C GLY A 613 -27.79 14.82 -1.22
N SER A 614 -27.68 15.95 -0.53
CA SER A 614 -27.34 17.25 -1.16
C SER A 614 -26.08 17.81 -0.54
N ILE A 615 -25.17 18.30 -1.37
CA ILE A 615 -23.94 18.98 -0.96
C ILE A 615 -24.10 20.46 -1.25
N THR A 616 -23.81 21.32 -0.26
CA THR A 616 -23.60 22.76 -0.50
C THR A 616 -22.10 23.04 -0.59
N GLN A 617 -21.65 23.58 -1.72
CA GLN A 617 -20.27 24.02 -1.94
C GLN A 617 -20.28 25.38 -2.66
N ASN A 618 -19.50 26.35 -2.16
CA ASN A 618 -19.42 27.72 -2.70
C ASN A 618 -20.77 28.44 -2.87
N GLY A 619 -21.77 28.10 -2.05
CA GLY A 619 -23.13 28.65 -2.11
C GLY A 619 -24.08 27.96 -3.10
N ALA A 620 -23.58 27.08 -3.98
CA ALA A 620 -24.40 26.21 -4.80
C ALA A 620 -24.75 24.93 -4.02
N THR A 621 -25.98 24.43 -4.17
CA THR A 621 -26.44 23.17 -3.56
C THR A 621 -26.79 22.17 -4.66
N GLU A 622 -26.08 21.05 -4.70
CA GLU A 622 -26.20 20.01 -5.73
C GLU A 622 -26.65 18.69 -5.11
N ALA A 623 -27.58 18.00 -5.77
CA ALA A 623 -27.97 16.64 -5.40
C ALA A 623 -26.91 15.64 -5.90
N VAL A 624 -26.48 14.74 -5.03
CA VAL A 624 -25.39 13.79 -5.30
C VAL A 624 -25.73 12.37 -4.87
N SER A 625 -25.05 11.40 -5.49
CA SER A 625 -25.09 10.00 -5.10
C SER A 625 -23.78 9.32 -5.50
N TYR A 626 -23.19 8.53 -4.59
CA TYR A 626 -21.94 7.84 -4.83
C TYR A 626 -22.07 6.33 -4.56
N GLU A 627 -21.45 5.54 -5.41
CA GLU A 627 -21.43 4.09 -5.32
C GLU A 627 -20.16 3.65 -4.58
N GLY A 628 -20.30 2.81 -3.55
CA GLY A 628 -19.18 2.35 -2.74
C GLY A 628 -18.38 1.20 -3.36
N PRO A 629 -17.17 0.92 -2.85
CA PRO A 629 -16.40 -0.26 -3.25
C PRO A 629 -17.13 -1.54 -2.85
N PRO A 630 -17.25 -2.53 -3.75
CA PRO A 630 -17.85 -3.81 -3.40
C PRO A 630 -17.00 -4.53 -2.35
N SER A 631 -17.69 -5.30 -1.52
CA SER A 631 -17.12 -6.46 -0.83
C SER A 631 -17.82 -7.72 -1.37
N ALA A 632 -17.39 -8.91 -0.95
CA ALA A 632 -17.76 -10.16 -1.61
C ALA A 632 -17.74 -11.37 -0.68
N VAL A 633 -18.57 -12.37 -0.99
CA VAL A 633 -18.65 -13.67 -0.31
C VAL A 633 -18.79 -14.80 -1.36
N PHE A 634 -18.38 -16.02 -1.01
CA PHE A 634 -18.61 -17.20 -1.85
C PHE A 634 -19.98 -17.84 -1.59
N ILE A 635 -20.51 -18.51 -2.61
CA ILE A 635 -21.58 -19.51 -2.52
C ILE A 635 -21.22 -20.68 -3.43
N ASP A 636 -21.25 -21.90 -2.89
CA ASP A 636 -21.08 -23.13 -3.66
C ASP A 636 -22.45 -23.70 -4.04
N VAL A 637 -22.71 -23.82 -5.34
CA VAL A 637 -23.94 -24.42 -5.89
C VAL A 637 -23.67 -25.86 -6.26
N THR A 638 -24.41 -26.81 -5.67
CA THR A 638 -24.31 -28.23 -6.00
C THR A 638 -25.32 -28.60 -7.08
N ALA A 639 -24.98 -29.61 -7.89
CA ALA A 639 -25.87 -30.12 -8.93
C ALA A 639 -27.13 -30.71 -8.31
N LYS A 640 -28.30 -30.34 -8.86
CA LYS A 640 -29.58 -30.95 -8.50
C LYS A 640 -29.53 -32.46 -8.75
N PRO A 641 -29.87 -33.32 -7.76
CA PRO A 641 -29.91 -34.76 -7.97
C PRO A 641 -30.83 -35.12 -9.13
N SER A 642 -30.30 -35.85 -10.11
CA SER A 642 -31.10 -36.36 -11.22
C SER A 642 -32.13 -37.37 -10.68
N VAL A 643 -33.41 -36.99 -10.71
CA VAL A 643 -34.51 -37.93 -10.42
C VAL A 643 -34.53 -38.97 -11.54
N ASN A 644 -33.82 -40.08 -11.32
CA ASN A 644 -33.89 -41.24 -12.20
C ASN A 644 -35.33 -41.74 -12.22
N GLY A 645 -36.03 -41.52 -13.34
CA GLY A 645 -37.39 -41.98 -13.57
C GLY A 645 -37.45 -43.49 -13.73
N GLY A 646 -37.28 -44.21 -12.62
CA GLY A 646 -37.35 -45.67 -12.53
C GLY A 646 -38.75 -46.21 -12.78
N SER A 647 -39.24 -46.08 -14.00
CA SER A 647 -40.52 -46.66 -14.44
C SER A 647 -40.36 -48.15 -14.73
N SER A 648 -40.30 -48.93 -13.65
CA SER A 648 -40.50 -50.37 -13.63
C SER A 648 -40.95 -50.74 -12.22
N GLY A 649 -42.13 -51.29 -11.99
CA GLY A 649 -43.03 -52.00 -12.90
C GLY A 649 -43.50 -53.22 -12.13
N GLY A 650 -44.71 -53.16 -11.58
CA GLY A 650 -45.15 -54.12 -10.56
C GLY A 650 -45.29 -55.55 -11.12
N SER A 651 -44.63 -56.50 -10.46
CA SER A 651 -44.93 -57.92 -10.60
C SER A 651 -44.79 -58.63 -9.25
N SER A 652 -45.58 -59.68 -9.06
CA SER A 652 -45.78 -60.37 -7.79
C SER A 652 -44.90 -61.59 -7.59
N GLY A 653 -44.57 -61.89 -6.32
CA GLY A 653 -44.44 -63.27 -5.84
C GLY A 653 -43.07 -63.66 -5.26
N GLY A 654 -43.09 -64.74 -4.46
CA GLY A 654 -41.88 -65.46 -4.02
C GLY A 654 -41.46 -65.19 -2.58
N SER A 655 -41.95 -66.02 -1.65
CA SER A 655 -41.27 -66.24 -0.36
C SER A 655 -40.02 -67.11 -0.56
N GLY A 656 -38.96 -66.87 0.21
CA GLY A 656 -37.74 -67.68 0.13
C GLY A 656 -36.70 -67.30 1.18
N SER A 657 -36.67 -68.04 2.30
CA SER A 657 -35.63 -67.94 3.31
C SER A 657 -34.54 -69.01 3.10
N SER A 658 -33.28 -68.64 3.25
CA SER A 658 -32.20 -69.57 3.63
C SER A 658 -30.94 -68.80 4.04
N SER A 659 -30.11 -69.47 4.84
CA SER A 659 -28.84 -68.98 5.38
C SER A 659 -27.65 -69.55 4.60
N GLY A 660 -26.50 -68.88 4.66
CA GLY A 660 -25.25 -69.40 4.11
C GLY A 660 -24.05 -68.53 4.50
N ALA A 661 -23.11 -69.10 5.25
CA ALA A 661 -21.81 -68.49 5.52
C ALA A 661 -20.72 -69.35 4.87
N GLY A 662 -19.67 -68.72 4.36
CA GLY A 662 -18.55 -69.41 3.70
C GLY A 662 -17.37 -68.47 3.48
N SER A 663 -16.16 -69.00 3.55
CA SER A 663 -14.88 -68.27 3.48
C SER A 663 -13.99 -68.82 2.36
N GLY A 664 -12.95 -68.08 1.95
CA GLY A 664 -11.90 -68.62 1.08
C GLY A 664 -11.19 -67.58 0.23
N GLY A 665 -9.94 -67.25 0.59
CA GLY A 665 -9.17 -66.18 -0.04
C GLY A 665 -8.39 -66.53 -1.31
N GLY A 666 -7.88 -65.47 -1.95
CA GLY A 666 -6.55 -65.44 -2.56
C GLY A 666 -6.44 -65.79 -4.05
N GLY A 667 -5.76 -64.92 -4.81
CA GLY A 667 -5.27 -65.21 -6.15
C GLY A 667 -5.33 -64.00 -7.09
N ALA A 668 -4.19 -63.60 -7.65
CA ALA A 668 -4.10 -62.60 -8.70
C ALA A 668 -2.92 -62.90 -9.63
N VAL A 669 -3.12 -62.81 -10.95
CA VAL A 669 -2.16 -62.24 -11.92
C VAL A 669 -2.93 -61.71 -13.14
N ASP A 670 -2.34 -60.74 -13.83
CA ASP A 670 -2.68 -60.18 -15.16
C ASP A 670 -2.56 -61.23 -16.31
N PRO A 671 -3.16 -61.01 -17.50
CA PRO A 671 -2.29 -60.56 -18.62
C PRO A 671 -2.95 -59.65 -19.69
N GLY A 672 -2.14 -58.81 -20.35
CA GLY A 672 -2.46 -58.13 -21.62
C GLY A 672 -1.35 -58.20 -22.68
N ILE A 673 -1.70 -58.46 -23.96
CA ILE A 673 -0.78 -58.63 -25.11
C ILE A 673 -1.40 -58.07 -26.42
N ALA A 674 -0.62 -57.29 -27.20
CA ALA A 674 -0.59 -57.02 -28.68
C ALA A 674 -1.86 -57.10 -29.58
N ALA A 675 -2.01 -56.49 -30.77
CA ALA A 675 -1.40 -55.38 -31.57
C ALA A 675 -2.36 -55.16 -32.80
N LEU A 676 -2.09 -54.70 -34.04
CA LEU A 676 -0.93 -54.26 -34.85
C LEU A 676 -1.45 -53.45 -36.10
N PHE A 677 -0.55 -52.99 -36.99
CA PHE A 677 -0.75 -52.41 -38.34
C PHE A 677 -1.22 -50.92 -38.40
N ALA A 678 -0.60 -49.95 -39.12
CA ALA A 678 0.19 -49.89 -40.37
C ALA A 678 -0.65 -49.98 -41.68
N LEU A 679 -0.29 -49.41 -42.84
CA LEU A 679 0.54 -48.25 -43.25
C LEU A 679 0.53 -48.27 -44.81
N LEU A 680 0.23 -47.16 -45.52
CA LEU A 680 0.86 -46.74 -46.80
C LEU A 680 0.05 -45.66 -47.57
N GLY A 681 0.76 -44.78 -48.26
CA GLY A 681 0.26 -43.75 -49.17
C GLY A 681 1.39 -42.79 -49.54
N LEU A 682 1.69 -42.61 -50.83
CA LEU A 682 2.96 -42.02 -51.31
C LEU A 682 2.76 -41.14 -52.56
N LEU A 683 3.73 -40.22 -52.79
CA LEU A 683 3.91 -39.35 -53.97
C LEU A 683 2.96 -38.14 -54.12
N GLY A 684 3.48 -37.04 -54.70
CA GLY A 684 2.64 -35.95 -55.24
C GLY A 684 3.17 -34.50 -55.06
N LEU A 685 4.07 -34.05 -55.94
CA LEU A 685 4.51 -32.64 -56.03
C LEU A 685 3.33 -31.67 -56.28
N GLY A 686 3.26 -30.53 -55.56
CA GLY A 686 2.11 -29.61 -55.65
C GLY A 686 2.32 -28.15 -55.21
N GLY A 687 3.51 -27.58 -55.40
CA GLY A 687 3.84 -26.24 -54.87
C GLY A 687 3.17 -25.06 -55.61
N ARG A 688 2.16 -24.42 -55.00
CA ARG A 688 1.66 -23.05 -55.32
C ARG A 688 0.98 -22.41 -54.09
N THR A 689 0.61 -21.13 -54.21
CA THR A 689 -0.26 -20.38 -53.27
C THR A 689 0.33 -19.88 -51.92
N ILE A 690 1.60 -20.12 -51.57
CA ILE A 690 2.26 -19.41 -50.42
C ILE A 690 3.50 -18.63 -50.86
N ARG A 691 3.32 -17.56 -51.66
CA ARG A 691 4.38 -16.56 -51.91
C ARG A 691 3.93 -15.11 -52.17
N ARG A 692 2.66 -14.85 -52.55
CA ARG A 692 2.20 -13.51 -52.95
C ARG A 692 1.95 -12.51 -51.81
N GLU A 693 1.66 -12.95 -50.58
CA GLU A 693 1.31 -12.02 -49.50
C GLU A 693 2.52 -11.37 -48.80
N LYS A 694 3.63 -12.10 -48.66
CA LYS A 694 4.83 -11.58 -47.96
C LYS A 694 5.54 -10.47 -48.73
N GLU A 695 5.57 -10.51 -50.06
CA GLU A 695 6.21 -9.48 -50.89
C GLU A 695 5.42 -8.16 -50.91
N CYS A 696 4.09 -8.23 -50.86
CA CYS A 696 3.22 -7.04 -50.89
C CYS A 696 3.36 -6.19 -49.61
N ARG A 697 3.60 -6.82 -48.45
CA ARG A 697 3.77 -6.13 -47.17
C ARG A 697 5.10 -5.35 -47.08
N VAL A 698 6.18 -5.92 -47.63
CA VAL A 698 7.53 -5.32 -47.62
C VAL A 698 7.63 -4.10 -48.55
N ARG A 699 7.06 -4.14 -49.76
CA ARG A 699 7.09 -2.99 -50.69
C ARG A 699 6.42 -1.74 -50.11
N ARG A 700 5.30 -1.88 -49.40
CA ARG A 700 4.59 -0.76 -48.77
C ARG A 700 5.40 -0.07 -47.65
N GLN A 701 6.27 -0.79 -46.95
CA GLN A 701 7.15 -0.19 -45.94
C GLN A 701 8.33 0.58 -46.57
N LEU A 702 8.92 0.07 -47.66
CA LEU A 702 10.01 0.74 -48.38
C LEU A 702 9.58 2.07 -49.02
N GLU A 703 8.39 2.14 -49.63
CA GLU A 703 7.87 3.41 -50.17
C GLU A 703 7.59 4.46 -49.09
N SER A 704 7.17 4.05 -47.89
CA SER A 704 6.95 4.96 -46.76
C SER A 704 8.26 5.64 -46.34
N VAL A 705 9.34 4.87 -46.16
CA VAL A 705 10.65 5.38 -45.77
C VAL A 705 11.23 6.32 -46.83
N GLN A 706 11.04 6.05 -48.12
CA GLN A 706 11.50 6.93 -49.20
C GLN A 706 10.72 8.25 -49.27
N ARG A 707 9.41 8.26 -49.00
CA ARG A 707 8.63 9.51 -48.90
C ARG A 707 9.04 10.33 -47.67
N MET A 708 9.37 9.67 -46.56
CA MET A 708 9.84 10.32 -45.33
C MET A 708 11.20 11.01 -45.53
N LYS A 709 12.18 10.33 -46.15
CA LYS A 709 13.49 10.93 -46.47
C LYS A 709 13.41 12.14 -47.40
N ARG A 710 12.41 12.23 -48.29
CA ARG A 710 12.21 13.40 -49.16
C ARG A 710 11.57 14.61 -48.47
N ARG A 711 11.00 14.47 -47.25
CA ARG A 711 10.48 15.60 -46.45
C ARG A 711 11.52 16.22 -45.50
N PHE A 712 12.55 15.46 -45.10
CA PHE A 712 13.65 15.98 -44.26
C PHE A 712 14.71 16.78 -45.01
N ALA A 713 14.62 16.90 -46.34
CA ALA A 713 15.57 17.61 -47.19
C ALA A 713 15.13 19.04 -47.57
N SER A 714 14.06 19.57 -46.95
CA SER A 714 13.46 20.87 -47.33
C SER A 714 13.05 21.74 -46.13
N SER A 715 13.70 21.59 -44.98
CA SER A 715 13.44 22.38 -43.77
C SER A 715 14.70 22.61 -42.92
N SER A 716 15.80 22.98 -43.57
CA SER A 716 17.04 23.43 -42.92
C SER A 716 17.20 24.94 -43.12
N ASN A 717 16.44 25.72 -42.35
CA ASN A 717 16.61 27.14 -42.03
C ASN A 717 15.36 27.62 -41.27
N ASP A 718 15.42 27.65 -39.94
CA ASP A 718 15.33 28.91 -39.18
C ASP A 718 15.85 28.69 -37.74
N ASP A 719 16.29 29.76 -37.08
CA ASP A 719 16.93 29.73 -35.76
C ASP A 719 15.99 30.15 -34.61
N ARG A 720 16.49 30.00 -33.37
CA ARG A 720 16.03 30.63 -32.11
C ARG A 720 14.76 30.06 -31.46
N LEU A 721 14.99 29.31 -30.37
CA LEU A 721 14.08 29.26 -29.22
C LEU A 721 14.54 30.30 -28.18
N PRO A 722 13.67 31.21 -27.69
CA PRO A 722 13.91 31.96 -26.46
C PRO A 722 13.59 31.09 -25.22
N PRO A 723 14.12 31.42 -24.03
CA PRO A 723 13.97 30.59 -22.84
C PRO A 723 12.65 30.82 -22.07
N ALA A 724 12.03 29.73 -21.63
CA ALA A 724 11.16 29.60 -20.46
C ALA A 724 11.19 28.14 -20.00
#